data_AF-A0A8T6IRD5-F1
#
_entry.id   AF-A0A8T6IRD5-F1
#
_cell.length_a   1.000
_cell.length_b   1.000
_cell.length_c   1.000
_cell.angle_alpha   90.00
_cell.angle_beta   90.00
_cell.angle_gamma   90.00
#
_symmetry.space_group_name_H-M   'P 1'
#
loop_
_entity.id
_entity.type
_entity.pdbx_description
1 polymer ?
#
loop_
_entity_poly.entity_id
_entity_poly.type
_entity_poly.pdbx_seq_one_letter_code
_entity_poly.pdbx_strand_id
1 'polypeptide(L)'
;MSNRRFFQRGLTIMLIAVAALIAGAGSALASGCTLADHIESANTNTAVGFCPAGTSHDIITIAEDITLTEPLPPITGTITIEGGGHTISGDGNFRIFDVSGGNLTVKNITLAEAKADFSSAIRARDGARVTVSNVDFEGNTADSGGAIGTHGDGVGLSVRDSRFLGNSADDGGAITVSGGSVDISRSKFSENRAARRGGAIFALRGTLDVQNSVFTENIAKSGGGVYVGGGNATLTHVTILAGNYPANAGEGVHKQFGALRLRNSIIAGNWEASDDCSGDLDEASGNLIMDWSCGAEVGGNPNLGYIGGPAPLDGSPALDAGDRRYCLAGDIIGARRPHGGGCDIGAYESTTAIPGPTPIPVCTLSDRIKSANSNTAVGVCPAGTSHDVITLTDDLVLKLALPPITGTITIEGGGHTISGNRKNRIFHVDGGRLTINNLTLENGFSRQRGGAILAERGELTVNNSRFFGNTGESGGAIATLVGNRNLIINKSSFEKNRGSAYGGGLHVLSGPATIVNSSFVGNTAGAIGGAIYFDSNHAAAISNSTFSGGRALNGGAVAAHNPKTTLTHVTLVDNTASNGHDVWVSDRRSVDFNLYNSVLSGQAYGEACQGRVNGNRGNLIADGSCAPFVSGDPMLNEASGSPAYYS
;
A
#
# COMPACT_ATOMS: atom_id res chain seq x y z
N MET A 1 21.79 85.29 7.84
CA MET A 1 23.00 84.72 8.49
C MET A 1 23.60 83.74 7.49
N SER A 2 24.43 84.26 6.57
CA SER A 2 25.91 84.07 6.53
C SER A 2 26.29 82.65 6.09
N ASN A 3 27.02 82.37 5.01
CA ASN A 3 27.76 83.21 4.07
C ASN A 3 28.14 82.38 2.81
N ARG A 4 28.05 83.04 1.64
CA ARG A 4 28.93 83.02 0.42
C ARG A 4 29.70 81.71 0.07
N ARG A 5 29.43 81.05 -1.07
CA ARG A 5 29.78 81.35 -2.50
C ARG A 5 31.24 81.08 -2.92
N PHE A 6 31.35 80.34 -4.05
CA PHE A 6 32.34 80.32 -5.16
C PHE A 6 33.29 79.12 -5.36
N PHE A 7 32.94 78.28 -6.37
CA PHE A 7 33.71 77.75 -7.53
C PHE A 7 35.22 77.42 -7.41
N GLN A 8 35.64 76.20 -7.77
CA GLN A 8 36.29 75.84 -9.06
C GLN A 8 36.76 74.36 -9.10
N ARG A 9 37.09 73.90 -10.31
CA ARG A 9 37.32 72.52 -10.79
C ARG A 9 38.65 71.89 -10.34
N GLY A 10 38.65 70.55 -10.23
CA GLY A 10 39.67 69.67 -10.81
C GLY A 10 40.72 69.04 -9.88
N LEU A 11 40.99 67.75 -10.16
CA LEU A 11 42.24 66.98 -10.01
C LEU A 11 42.23 65.81 -9.00
N THR A 12 42.12 64.63 -9.61
CA THR A 12 42.58 63.29 -9.23
C THR A 12 43.92 63.30 -8.48
N ILE A 13 44.04 62.55 -7.39
CA ILE A 13 45.25 61.76 -7.00
C ILE A 13 44.80 60.62 -6.06
N MET A 14 45.32 59.46 -6.40
CA MET A 14 45.20 58.11 -5.86
C MET A 14 45.92 57.96 -4.50
N LEU A 15 45.35 57.27 -3.51
CA LEU A 15 45.99 56.17 -2.74
C LEU A 15 45.22 55.79 -1.44
N ILE A 16 45.10 54.48 -1.27
CA ILE A 16 45.04 53.68 -0.03
C ILE A 16 43.67 53.50 0.65
N ALA A 17 43.26 52.23 0.56
CA ALA A 17 42.22 51.55 1.30
C ALA A 17 42.26 51.83 2.81
N VAL A 18 41.09 52.12 3.38
CA VAL A 18 40.77 51.78 4.76
C VAL A 18 39.75 50.66 4.72
N ALA A 19 40.28 49.43 4.71
CA ALA A 19 39.54 48.24 5.07
C ALA A 19 39.51 48.11 6.60
N ALA A 20 38.49 47.39 7.07
CA ALA A 20 38.26 46.85 8.42
C ALA A 20 37.41 47.72 9.37
N LEU A 21 36.10 47.43 9.46
CA LEU A 21 35.53 46.61 10.55
C LEU A 21 34.00 46.49 10.37
N ILE A 22 33.54 45.51 9.59
CA ILE A 22 32.27 44.82 9.83
C ILE A 22 32.52 43.35 9.47
N ALA A 23 32.47 42.46 10.47
CA ALA A 23 32.46 41.03 10.26
C ALA A 23 31.15 40.64 9.55
N GLY A 24 31.23 39.94 8.42
CA GLY A 24 30.09 39.30 7.78
C GLY A 24 29.50 39.97 6.53
N ALA A 25 30.26 40.77 5.76
CA ALA A 25 29.81 41.15 4.43
C ALA A 25 30.15 40.01 3.45
N GLY A 26 29.16 39.20 3.06
CA GLY A 26 29.31 38.22 1.99
C GLY A 26 29.77 38.91 0.71
N SER A 27 30.80 38.35 0.06
CA SER A 27 31.20 38.81 -1.27
C SER A 27 30.29 38.13 -2.29
N ALA A 28 29.38 38.91 -2.89
CA ALA A 28 28.74 38.50 -4.13
C ALA A 28 29.82 38.15 -5.17
N LEU A 29 29.55 37.19 -6.06
CA LEU A 29 30.45 36.83 -7.16
C LEU A 29 30.93 38.11 -7.88
N ALA A 30 32.21 38.46 -7.71
CA ALA A 30 32.81 39.59 -8.41
C ALA A 30 32.75 39.32 -9.92
N SER A 31 32.59 40.35 -10.75
CA SER A 31 32.47 40.14 -12.21
C SER A 31 33.66 39.35 -12.76
N GLY A 32 33.42 38.14 -13.28
CA GLY A 32 34.46 37.24 -13.81
C GLY A 32 35.01 36.21 -12.83
N CYS A 33 34.57 36.21 -11.56
CA CYS A 33 34.91 35.19 -10.58
C CYS A 33 33.90 34.04 -10.64
N THR A 34 34.34 32.85 -11.04
CA THR A 34 33.46 31.67 -11.12
C THR A 34 33.26 31.04 -9.73
N LEU A 35 32.26 30.16 -9.59
CA LEU A 35 32.07 29.38 -8.36
C LEU A 35 33.29 28.50 -8.06
N ALA A 36 33.93 27.93 -9.09
CA ALA A 36 35.13 27.11 -8.94
C ALA A 36 36.31 27.94 -8.39
N ASP A 37 36.58 29.08 -9.00
CA ASP A 37 37.64 30.00 -8.56
C ASP A 37 37.39 30.49 -7.12
N HIS A 38 36.13 30.77 -6.76
CA HIS A 38 35.78 31.16 -5.40
C HIS A 38 36.08 30.07 -4.39
N ILE A 39 35.72 28.81 -4.67
CA ILE A 39 36.01 27.68 -3.78
C ILE A 39 37.53 27.49 -3.66
N GLU A 40 38.28 27.60 -4.75
CA GLU A 40 39.75 27.49 -4.70
C GLU A 40 40.39 28.62 -3.88
N SER A 41 39.92 29.85 -4.06
CA SER A 41 40.41 31.00 -3.30
C SER A 41 40.11 30.88 -1.79
N ALA A 42 38.95 30.30 -1.45
CA ALA A 42 38.53 30.04 -0.07
C ALA A 42 39.35 28.92 0.57
N ASN A 43 39.57 27.82 -0.17
CA ASN A 43 40.38 26.71 0.31
C ASN A 43 41.83 27.11 0.59
N THR A 44 42.40 27.96 -0.26
CA THR A 44 43.83 28.32 -0.20
C THR A 44 44.11 29.59 0.59
N ASN A 45 43.10 30.42 0.87
CA ASN A 45 43.27 31.80 1.36
C ASN A 45 44.18 32.63 0.43
N THR A 46 44.15 32.37 -0.88
CA THR A 46 44.91 33.10 -1.90
C THR A 46 44.01 33.50 -3.05
N ALA A 47 44.36 34.58 -3.76
CA ALA A 47 43.54 35.06 -4.88
C ALA A 47 43.64 34.10 -6.07
N VAL A 48 42.51 33.78 -6.69
CA VAL A 48 42.41 32.86 -7.84
C VAL A 48 41.57 33.54 -8.92
N GLY A 49 42.10 33.64 -10.14
CA GLY A 49 41.42 34.34 -11.23
C GLY A 49 41.04 35.79 -10.87
N PHE A 50 39.75 36.12 -10.98
CA PHE A 50 39.18 37.41 -10.57
C PHE A 50 38.69 37.42 -9.11
N CYS A 51 38.81 36.31 -8.40
CA CYS A 51 38.37 36.17 -7.02
C CYS A 51 39.45 36.68 -6.05
N PRO A 52 39.10 37.56 -5.09
CA PRO A 52 40.02 37.98 -4.05
C PRO A 52 40.44 36.78 -3.18
N ALA A 53 41.54 36.91 -2.45
CA ALA A 53 41.94 35.91 -1.47
C ALA A 53 40.83 35.71 -0.43
N GLY A 54 40.53 34.45 -0.13
CA GLY A 54 39.60 34.07 0.92
C GLY A 54 40.12 34.38 2.33
N THR A 55 39.35 33.94 3.31
CA THR A 55 39.61 34.05 4.75
C THR A 55 39.46 32.68 5.41
N SER A 56 39.69 32.60 6.73
CA SER A 56 39.48 31.32 7.42
C SER A 56 38.03 30.83 7.37
N HIS A 57 37.07 31.71 7.02
CA HIS A 57 35.64 31.42 6.91
C HIS A 57 35.02 32.26 5.78
N ASP A 58 34.81 31.65 4.62
CA ASP A 58 34.31 32.37 3.44
C ASP A 58 32.81 32.18 3.25
N ILE A 59 32.14 33.26 2.83
CA ILE A 59 30.71 33.27 2.48
C ILE A 59 30.58 33.58 1.00
N ILE A 60 30.14 32.59 0.22
CA ILE A 60 29.86 32.71 -1.19
C ILE A 60 28.34 32.91 -1.35
N THR A 61 27.95 34.08 -1.86
CA THR A 61 26.55 34.38 -2.16
C THR A 61 26.27 34.11 -3.64
N ILE A 62 25.30 33.27 -3.92
CA ILE A 62 24.82 32.99 -5.28
C ILE A 62 23.86 34.10 -5.68
N ALA A 63 24.07 34.68 -6.86
CA ALA A 63 23.31 35.84 -7.35
C ALA A 63 22.42 35.51 -8.57
N GLU A 64 22.64 34.35 -9.17
CA GLU A 64 21.91 33.82 -10.32
C GLU A 64 22.03 32.29 -10.35
N ASP A 65 21.19 31.64 -11.14
CA ASP A 65 21.28 30.19 -11.32
C ASP A 65 22.59 29.81 -12.02
N ILE A 66 23.23 28.74 -11.56
CA ILE A 66 24.51 28.26 -12.06
C ILE A 66 24.32 26.85 -12.64
N THR A 67 24.66 26.66 -13.90
CA THR A 67 24.79 25.34 -14.51
C THR A 67 26.28 25.00 -14.64
N LEU A 68 26.71 23.90 -14.03
CA LEU A 68 28.10 23.48 -14.05
C LEU A 68 28.52 23.00 -15.44
N THR A 69 29.58 23.59 -15.99
CA THR A 69 30.21 23.15 -17.23
C THR A 69 31.50 22.35 -16.99
N GLU A 70 31.97 22.33 -15.74
CA GLU A 70 33.19 21.66 -15.29
C GLU A 70 33.05 21.25 -13.82
N PRO A 71 33.81 20.26 -13.34
CA PRO A 71 33.74 19.85 -11.93
C PRO A 71 34.29 20.93 -10.99
N LEU A 72 33.61 21.14 -9.86
CA LEU A 72 34.10 22.04 -8.81
C LEU A 72 35.28 21.42 -8.03
N PRO A 73 36.25 22.23 -7.57
CA PRO A 73 37.33 21.76 -6.72
C PRO A 73 36.81 21.25 -5.36
N PRO A 74 37.50 20.29 -4.71
CA PRO A 74 37.08 19.76 -3.44
C PRO A 74 37.13 20.84 -2.34
N ILE A 75 36.18 20.82 -1.43
CA ILE A 75 36.11 21.74 -0.29
C ILE A 75 36.94 21.16 0.86
N THR A 76 38.02 21.83 1.21
CA THR A 76 38.96 21.46 2.27
C THR A 76 39.01 22.51 3.38
N GLY A 77 38.58 23.75 3.09
CA GLY A 77 38.45 24.85 4.06
C GLY A 77 37.07 24.93 4.72
N THR A 78 36.79 26.08 5.33
CA THR A 78 35.45 26.39 5.91
C THR A 78 34.71 27.37 5.01
N ILE A 79 33.62 26.91 4.39
CA ILE A 79 32.87 27.65 3.37
C ILE A 79 31.38 27.65 3.72
N THR A 80 30.73 28.80 3.56
CA THR A 80 29.28 28.95 3.57
C THR A 80 28.79 29.34 2.17
N ILE A 81 27.84 28.58 1.62
CA ILE A 81 27.10 28.91 0.41
C ILE A 81 25.73 29.45 0.81
N GLU A 82 25.48 30.72 0.52
CA GLU A 82 24.18 31.37 0.66
C GLU A 82 23.54 31.47 -0.73
N GLY A 83 22.54 30.65 -0.99
CA GLY A 83 21.98 30.50 -2.34
C GLY A 83 20.98 31.56 -2.76
N GLY A 84 20.36 32.29 -1.83
CA GLY A 84 19.36 33.31 -2.16
C GLY A 84 18.08 32.79 -2.85
N GLY A 85 17.85 31.48 -2.87
CA GLY A 85 16.77 30.81 -3.61
C GLY A 85 17.13 30.39 -5.04
N HIS A 86 18.38 30.59 -5.46
CA HIS A 86 18.87 30.18 -6.77
C HIS A 86 19.16 28.68 -6.86
N THR A 87 19.44 28.22 -8.08
CA THR A 87 19.78 26.82 -8.37
C THR A 87 21.26 26.67 -8.74
N ILE A 88 21.91 25.62 -8.23
CA ILE A 88 23.15 25.07 -8.82
C ILE A 88 22.79 23.73 -9.44
N SER A 89 22.87 23.62 -10.77
CA SER A 89 22.62 22.39 -11.52
C SER A 89 23.94 21.73 -11.93
N GLY A 90 24.03 20.41 -11.74
CA GLY A 90 25.12 19.59 -12.27
C GLY A 90 24.95 19.21 -13.75
N ASP A 91 23.89 19.67 -14.42
CA ASP A 91 23.57 19.43 -15.84
C ASP A 91 23.52 17.94 -16.24
N GLY A 92 23.20 17.06 -15.29
CA GLY A 92 23.24 15.61 -15.49
C GLY A 92 24.64 15.03 -15.67
N ASN A 93 25.70 15.81 -15.44
CA ASN A 93 27.08 15.45 -15.76
C ASN A 93 28.04 15.52 -14.58
N PHE A 94 27.78 16.40 -13.61
CA PHE A 94 28.75 16.72 -12.57
C PHE A 94 28.22 16.50 -11.16
N ARG A 95 29.15 16.16 -10.26
CA ARG A 95 28.94 16.33 -8.83
C ARG A 95 28.98 17.83 -8.51
N ILE A 96 28.11 18.31 -7.63
CA ILE A 96 28.14 19.71 -7.20
C ILE A 96 29.24 19.91 -6.15
N PHE A 97 29.13 19.34 -4.95
CA PHE A 97 30.13 19.56 -3.89
C PHE A 97 30.81 18.25 -3.43
N ASP A 98 32.14 18.23 -3.43
CA ASP A 98 32.95 17.20 -2.77
C ASP A 98 33.64 17.81 -1.54
N VAL A 99 33.17 17.46 -0.33
CA VAL A 99 33.71 17.98 0.93
C VAL A 99 34.68 16.96 1.52
N SER A 100 35.96 17.32 1.57
CA SER A 100 37.08 16.44 1.91
C SER A 100 37.81 16.99 3.13
N GLY A 101 37.32 16.65 4.33
CA GLY A 101 37.85 17.19 5.60
C GLY A 101 37.51 18.66 5.89
N GLY A 102 36.88 19.36 4.94
CA GLY A 102 36.40 20.73 5.11
C GLY A 102 35.08 20.84 5.89
N ASN A 103 34.69 22.09 6.13
CA ASN A 103 33.42 22.45 6.76
C ASN A 103 32.55 23.21 5.76
N LEU A 104 31.47 22.60 5.30
CA LEU A 104 30.54 23.22 4.35
C LEU A 104 29.22 23.55 5.04
N THR A 105 28.78 24.79 4.92
CA THR A 105 27.40 25.19 5.23
C THR A 105 26.69 25.58 3.94
N VAL A 106 25.51 25.02 3.66
CA VAL A 106 24.70 25.36 2.48
C VAL A 106 23.31 25.79 2.94
N LYS A 107 22.84 26.95 2.46
CA LYS A 107 21.51 27.45 2.80
C LYS A 107 20.79 28.08 1.63
N ASN A 108 19.46 28.00 1.67
CA ASN A 108 18.55 28.76 0.80
C ASN A 108 18.86 28.55 -0.69
N ILE A 109 18.95 27.30 -1.15
CA ILE A 109 19.36 26.98 -2.52
C ILE A 109 18.70 25.71 -3.02
N THR A 110 18.61 25.56 -4.33
CA THR A 110 18.32 24.28 -4.98
C THR A 110 19.61 23.67 -5.54
N LEU A 111 19.87 22.40 -5.22
CA LEU A 111 20.95 21.60 -5.79
C LEU A 111 20.32 20.52 -6.68
N ALA A 112 20.46 20.67 -7.99
CA ALA A 112 19.66 19.92 -8.96
C ALA A 112 20.50 19.16 -10.00
N GLU A 113 19.89 18.09 -10.53
CA GLU A 113 20.37 17.35 -11.71
C GLU A 113 21.85 16.95 -11.63
N ALA A 114 22.38 16.73 -10.44
CA ALA A 114 23.76 16.31 -10.28
C ALA A 114 23.89 14.82 -10.67
N LYS A 115 25.03 14.47 -11.28
CA LYS A 115 25.36 13.06 -11.59
C LYS A 115 26.77 12.69 -11.18
N ALA A 116 26.92 11.56 -10.49
CA ALA A 116 28.21 11.02 -10.11
C ALA A 116 28.12 9.54 -9.73
N ASP A 117 29.24 8.81 -9.76
CA ASP A 117 29.27 7.40 -9.32
C ASP A 117 28.85 7.25 -7.84
N PHE A 118 29.26 8.18 -6.97
CA PHE A 118 28.91 8.17 -5.55
C PHE A 118 28.55 9.57 -5.08
N SER A 119 27.30 9.77 -4.66
CA SER A 119 26.76 11.03 -4.12
C SER A 119 26.96 12.23 -5.03
N SER A 120 25.91 12.61 -5.74
CA SER A 120 26.05 13.58 -6.83
C SER A 120 25.84 15.03 -6.40
N ALA A 121 24.93 15.37 -5.48
CA ALA A 121 24.85 16.75 -5.02
C ALA A 121 25.97 17.05 -4.00
N ILE A 122 26.07 16.27 -2.91
CA ILE A 122 27.09 16.47 -1.87
C ILE A 122 27.72 15.15 -1.46
N ARG A 123 29.03 15.03 -1.61
CA ARG A 123 29.82 13.94 -1.03
C ARG A 123 30.61 14.44 0.17
N ALA A 124 30.44 13.82 1.34
CA ALA A 124 31.18 14.18 2.57
C ALA A 124 32.11 13.03 2.98
N ARG A 125 33.41 13.32 3.08
CA ARG A 125 34.47 12.35 3.42
C ARG A 125 35.59 12.95 4.25
N ASP A 126 36.48 12.10 4.75
CA ASP A 126 37.75 12.50 5.40
C ASP A 126 37.57 13.44 6.60
N GLY A 127 36.53 13.22 7.41
CA GLY A 127 36.24 14.03 8.60
C GLY A 127 35.43 15.30 8.32
N ALA A 128 34.89 15.45 7.11
CA ALA A 128 34.07 16.59 6.72
C ALA A 128 32.89 16.86 7.67
N ARG A 129 32.57 18.15 7.84
CA ARG A 129 31.34 18.60 8.50
C ARG A 129 30.47 19.35 7.51
N VAL A 130 29.27 18.85 7.26
CA VAL A 130 28.31 19.45 6.34
C VAL A 130 27.05 19.85 7.09
N THR A 131 26.66 21.12 6.98
CA THR A 131 25.41 21.64 7.51
C THR A 131 24.55 22.15 6.37
N VAL A 132 23.33 21.66 6.28
CA VAL A 132 22.37 22.00 5.22
C VAL A 132 21.11 22.54 5.87
N SER A 133 20.65 23.72 5.42
CA SER A 133 19.37 24.24 5.90
C SER A 133 18.57 25.00 4.86
N ASN A 134 17.28 24.68 4.71
CA ASN A 134 16.43 25.27 3.67
C ASN A 134 17.02 25.07 2.27
N VAL A 135 17.31 23.81 1.95
CA VAL A 135 17.88 23.39 0.66
C VAL A 135 17.00 22.34 0.03
N ASP A 136 16.75 22.50 -1.27
CA ASP A 136 16.03 21.56 -2.11
C ASP A 136 17.02 20.73 -2.93
N PHE A 137 16.95 19.40 -2.85
CA PHE A 137 17.72 18.46 -3.66
C PHE A 137 16.81 17.81 -4.69
N GLU A 138 16.99 18.14 -5.96
CA GLU A 138 16.04 17.78 -7.03
C GLU A 138 16.68 16.98 -8.16
N GLY A 139 16.11 15.80 -8.48
CA GLY A 139 16.51 15.05 -9.67
C GLY A 139 17.97 14.58 -9.69
N ASN A 140 18.64 14.51 -8.53
CA ASN A 140 20.03 14.11 -8.47
C ASN A 140 20.17 12.59 -8.58
N THR A 141 21.15 12.13 -9.36
CA THR A 141 21.35 10.71 -9.67
C THR A 141 22.77 10.24 -9.33
N ALA A 142 22.91 9.09 -8.66
CA ALA A 142 24.21 8.45 -8.41
C ALA A 142 24.10 6.92 -8.33
N ASP A 143 25.21 6.17 -8.23
CA ASP A 143 25.11 4.73 -7.91
C ASP A 143 24.77 4.54 -6.42
N SER A 144 25.17 5.46 -5.54
CA SER A 144 24.81 5.44 -4.11
C SER A 144 24.64 6.84 -3.54
N GLY A 145 23.52 7.06 -2.85
CA GLY A 145 23.13 8.36 -2.30
C GLY A 145 22.80 9.34 -3.42
N GLY A 146 21.59 9.28 -3.98
CA GLY A 146 21.26 10.06 -5.18
C GLY A 146 21.49 11.56 -5.03
N ALA A 147 21.37 12.12 -3.82
CA ALA A 147 21.75 13.50 -3.50
C ALA A 147 22.99 13.58 -2.60
N ILE A 148 22.95 13.00 -1.41
CA ILE A 148 24.01 13.16 -0.39
C ILE A 148 24.56 11.80 0.04
N GLY A 149 25.85 11.75 0.33
CA GLY A 149 26.41 10.60 1.04
C GLY A 149 27.55 10.93 1.98
N THR A 150 27.61 10.18 3.08
CA THR A 150 28.68 10.26 4.08
C THR A 150 29.59 9.05 4.00
N HIS A 151 30.90 9.28 4.10
CA HIS A 151 31.92 8.25 4.02
C HIS A 151 32.99 8.39 5.12
N GLY A 152 33.03 7.42 6.03
CA GLY A 152 34.01 7.35 7.12
C GLY A 152 33.47 7.85 8.46
N ASP A 153 34.01 7.31 9.55
CA ASP A 153 33.45 7.46 10.91
C ASP A 153 33.57 8.87 11.49
N GLY A 154 34.47 9.70 10.96
CA GLY A 154 34.68 11.09 11.42
C GLY A 154 33.76 12.13 10.77
N VAL A 155 32.93 11.74 9.79
CA VAL A 155 32.06 12.66 9.05
C VAL A 155 30.83 13.05 9.87
N GLY A 156 30.44 14.32 9.80
CA GLY A 156 29.19 14.83 10.36
C GLY A 156 28.33 15.50 9.31
N LEU A 157 27.06 15.11 9.23
CA LEU A 157 26.05 15.73 8.37
C LEU A 157 24.86 16.17 9.21
N SER A 158 24.50 17.45 9.15
CA SER A 158 23.27 17.99 9.73
C SER A 158 22.38 18.56 8.62
N VAL A 159 21.13 18.10 8.55
CA VAL A 159 20.14 18.54 7.56
C VAL A 159 18.90 19.03 8.29
N ARG A 160 18.43 20.23 7.94
CA ARG A 160 17.29 20.87 8.62
C ARG A 160 16.42 21.65 7.66
N ASP A 161 15.10 21.56 7.80
CA ASP A 161 14.15 22.33 6.97
C ASP A 161 14.38 22.13 5.46
N SER A 162 14.71 20.92 5.02
CA SER A 162 15.14 20.64 3.63
C SER A 162 14.21 19.68 2.91
N ARG A 163 14.24 19.71 1.57
CA ARG A 163 13.47 18.81 0.70
C ARG A 163 14.38 17.95 -0.17
N PHE A 164 14.03 16.68 -0.31
CA PHE A 164 14.64 15.75 -1.27
C PHE A 164 13.55 15.23 -2.18
N LEU A 165 13.57 15.65 -3.46
CA LEU A 165 12.54 15.37 -4.44
C LEU A 165 13.12 14.65 -5.67
N GLY A 166 12.59 13.47 -5.99
CA GLY A 166 12.89 12.81 -7.26
C GLY A 166 14.35 12.36 -7.43
N ASN A 167 15.11 12.17 -6.35
CA ASN A 167 16.51 11.74 -6.44
C ASN A 167 16.59 10.22 -6.64
N SER A 168 17.60 9.72 -7.37
CA SER A 168 17.70 8.33 -7.77
C SER A 168 19.08 7.71 -7.51
N ALA A 169 19.12 6.47 -7.01
CA ALA A 169 20.34 5.68 -6.91
C ALA A 169 20.12 4.16 -6.96
N ASP A 170 21.18 3.34 -6.83
CA ASP A 170 20.99 1.91 -6.56
C ASP A 170 20.65 1.66 -5.09
N ASP A 171 21.34 2.35 -4.17
CA ASP A 171 21.08 2.33 -2.72
C ASP A 171 21.03 3.76 -2.17
N GLY A 172 19.98 4.09 -1.41
CA GLY A 172 19.77 5.42 -0.84
C GLY A 172 19.39 6.42 -1.93
N GLY A 173 18.14 6.40 -2.38
CA GLY A 173 17.69 7.24 -3.51
C GLY A 173 17.93 8.74 -3.26
N ALA A 174 17.86 9.20 -2.01
CA ALA A 174 18.31 10.54 -1.62
C ALA A 174 19.64 10.51 -0.85
N ILE A 175 19.70 9.77 0.27
CA ILE A 175 20.85 9.81 1.18
C ILE A 175 21.41 8.40 1.41
N THR A 176 22.73 8.27 1.32
CA THR A 176 23.45 7.07 1.80
C THR A 176 24.33 7.39 3.01
N VAL A 177 24.21 6.59 4.06
CA VAL A 177 25.03 6.69 5.28
C VAL A 177 25.98 5.51 5.34
N SER A 178 27.22 5.71 4.86
CA SER A 178 28.27 4.68 4.87
C SER A 178 29.28 4.84 6.01
N GLY A 179 28.99 5.75 6.95
CA GLY A 179 29.80 6.06 8.13
C GLY A 179 29.46 7.45 8.68
N GLY A 180 29.96 7.76 9.88
CA GLY A 180 29.80 9.08 10.51
C GLY A 180 28.47 9.26 11.25
N SER A 181 28.13 10.51 11.55
CA SER A 181 26.88 10.91 12.22
C SER A 181 26.02 11.77 11.31
N VAL A 182 24.76 11.36 11.14
CA VAL A 182 23.78 12.05 10.31
C VAL A 182 22.56 12.44 11.15
N ASP A 183 22.34 13.73 11.27
CA ASP A 183 21.20 14.31 12.01
C ASP A 183 20.28 15.03 11.03
N ILE A 184 19.04 14.57 10.91
CA ILE A 184 18.04 15.10 9.98
C ILE A 184 16.85 15.59 10.80
N SER A 185 16.42 16.83 10.57
CA SER A 185 15.26 17.38 11.26
C SER A 185 14.36 18.19 10.32
N ARG A 186 13.04 18.13 10.56
CA ARG A 186 12.05 18.96 9.87
C ARG A 186 12.18 18.95 8.34
N SER A 187 12.46 17.78 7.78
CA SER A 187 12.76 17.63 6.35
C SER A 187 11.76 16.71 5.67
N LYS A 188 11.64 16.84 4.34
CA LYS A 188 10.71 16.05 3.52
C LYS A 188 11.44 15.27 2.44
N PHE A 189 11.11 13.99 2.32
CA PHE A 189 11.61 13.08 1.29
C PHE A 189 10.44 12.59 0.45
N SER A 190 10.43 12.97 -0.83
CA SER A 190 9.36 12.60 -1.76
C SER A 190 9.89 12.09 -3.09
N GLU A 191 9.25 11.05 -3.62
CA GLU A 191 9.52 10.54 -4.97
C GLU A 191 10.97 10.08 -5.20
N ASN A 192 11.73 9.81 -4.13
CA ASN A 192 13.11 9.34 -4.25
C ASN A 192 13.12 7.83 -4.55
N ARG A 193 14.04 7.38 -5.41
CA ARG A 193 14.04 6.00 -5.92
C ARG A 193 15.38 5.32 -5.74
N ALA A 194 15.38 4.15 -5.12
CA ALA A 194 16.53 3.24 -5.10
C ALA A 194 16.21 1.96 -5.88
N ALA A 195 17.14 1.49 -6.73
CA ALA A 195 16.95 0.22 -7.44
C ALA A 195 16.96 -1.00 -6.51
N ARG A 196 17.59 -0.88 -5.34
CA ARG A 196 17.76 -1.96 -4.35
C ARG A 196 17.20 -1.59 -2.98
N ARG A 197 17.82 -0.67 -2.22
CA ARG A 197 17.49 -0.47 -0.80
C ARG A 197 17.44 1.02 -0.42
N GLY A 198 16.53 1.37 0.47
CA GLY A 198 16.44 2.73 1.01
C GLY A 198 15.99 3.73 -0.04
N GLY A 199 14.69 3.75 -0.38
CA GLY A 199 14.19 4.61 -1.45
C GLY A 199 14.46 6.08 -1.19
N ALA A 200 14.32 6.54 0.06
CA ALA A 200 14.89 7.80 0.50
C ALA A 200 16.27 7.62 1.14
N ILE A 201 16.37 6.83 2.22
CA ILE A 201 17.60 6.74 3.02
C ILE A 201 18.08 5.30 3.15
N PHE A 202 19.35 5.09 2.87
CA PHE A 202 20.06 3.83 3.13
C PHE A 202 21.13 4.02 4.20
N ALA A 203 20.92 3.44 5.38
CA ALA A 203 21.82 3.50 6.52
C ALA A 203 22.64 2.20 6.65
N LEU A 204 23.84 2.20 6.05
CA LEU A 204 24.72 1.02 6.04
C LEU A 204 25.59 0.94 7.29
N ARG A 205 26.19 2.06 7.72
CA ARG A 205 27.06 2.18 8.90
C ARG A 205 26.87 3.54 9.57
N GLY A 206 27.46 3.76 10.74
CA GLY A 206 27.38 5.03 11.47
C GLY A 206 26.06 5.21 12.22
N THR A 207 25.74 6.47 12.56
CA THR A 207 24.50 6.86 13.25
C THR A 207 23.61 7.70 12.35
N LEU A 208 22.31 7.41 12.38
CA LEU A 208 21.26 8.16 11.73
C LEU A 208 20.21 8.56 12.79
N ASP A 209 20.03 9.86 13.02
CA ASP A 209 18.92 10.39 13.81
C ASP A 209 18.01 11.21 12.89
N VAL A 210 16.72 10.85 12.83
CA VAL A 210 15.73 11.55 12.04
C VAL A 210 14.58 11.99 12.93
N GLN A 211 14.30 13.29 12.91
CA GLN A 211 13.32 13.93 13.78
C GLN A 211 12.32 14.76 12.98
N ASN A 212 11.04 14.73 13.36
CA ASN A 212 10.00 15.60 12.81
C ASN A 212 9.98 15.65 11.28
N SER A 213 10.15 14.51 10.60
CA SER A 213 10.37 14.47 9.15
C SER A 213 9.35 13.56 8.46
N VAL A 214 9.09 13.84 7.18
CA VAL A 214 8.04 13.18 6.39
C VAL A 214 8.64 12.47 5.18
N PHE A 215 8.19 11.24 4.93
CA PHE A 215 8.59 10.41 3.80
C PHE A 215 7.35 9.95 3.03
N THR A 216 7.25 10.30 1.75
CA THR A 216 6.11 9.93 0.88
C THR A 216 6.61 9.43 -0.47
N GLU A 217 5.99 8.41 -1.04
CA GLU A 217 6.21 8.03 -2.44
C GLU A 217 7.67 7.66 -2.81
N ASN A 218 8.48 7.19 -1.85
CA ASN A 218 9.88 6.80 -2.06
C ASN A 218 10.05 5.30 -2.36
N ILE A 219 10.62 4.93 -3.48
CA ILE A 219 10.51 3.57 -4.03
C ILE A 219 11.83 2.80 -3.89
N ALA A 220 11.83 1.64 -3.22
CA ALA A 220 12.95 0.68 -3.23
C ALA A 220 12.51 -0.76 -2.96
N LYS A 221 13.27 -1.77 -3.41
CA LYS A 221 12.93 -3.19 -3.18
C LYS A 221 12.84 -3.58 -1.69
N SER A 222 13.47 -2.80 -0.82
CA SER A 222 13.38 -2.95 0.64
C SER A 222 13.58 -1.58 1.28
N GLY A 223 12.73 -1.23 2.26
CA GLY A 223 12.77 0.06 2.95
C GLY A 223 12.59 1.23 1.99
N GLY A 224 11.40 1.38 1.40
CA GLY A 224 11.13 2.46 0.45
C GLY A 224 11.32 3.84 1.09
N GLY A 225 10.92 4.03 2.34
CA GLY A 225 11.35 5.19 3.12
C GLY A 225 12.79 5.03 3.59
N VAL A 226 13.00 4.15 4.57
CA VAL A 226 14.29 3.99 5.25
C VAL A 226 14.70 2.52 5.29
N TYR A 227 15.97 2.25 4.95
CA TYR A 227 16.58 0.95 5.10
C TYR A 227 17.77 1.01 6.06
N VAL A 228 17.81 0.12 7.06
CA VAL A 228 18.91 -0.01 8.01
C VAL A 228 19.65 -1.33 7.76
N GLY A 229 20.85 -1.24 7.21
CA GLY A 229 21.67 -2.38 6.81
C GLY A 229 22.79 -2.76 7.77
N GLY A 230 23.03 -1.97 8.82
CA GLY A 230 24.12 -2.20 9.77
C GLY A 230 24.45 -1.00 10.67
N GLY A 231 23.98 0.20 10.31
CA GLY A 231 24.07 1.40 11.14
C GLY A 231 23.09 1.40 12.32
N ASN A 232 23.21 2.42 13.17
CA ASN A 232 22.27 2.67 14.27
C ASN A 232 21.32 3.81 13.88
N ALA A 233 20.04 3.49 13.68
CA ALA A 233 19.01 4.45 13.32
C ALA A 233 18.06 4.73 14.49
N THR A 234 17.77 6.00 14.73
CA THR A 234 16.70 6.46 15.60
C THR A 234 15.75 7.33 14.79
N LEU A 235 14.49 6.95 14.75
CA LEU A 235 13.43 7.69 14.06
C LEU A 235 12.43 8.17 15.11
N THR A 236 12.34 9.49 15.30
CA THR A 236 11.50 10.10 16.35
C THR A 236 10.54 11.13 15.75
N HIS A 237 9.24 11.00 16.00
CA HIS A 237 8.24 11.87 15.37
C HIS A 237 8.39 11.93 13.84
N VAL A 238 8.58 10.77 13.18
CA VAL A 238 8.57 10.71 11.72
C VAL A 238 7.21 10.23 11.21
N THR A 239 6.86 10.63 10.00
CA THR A 239 5.65 10.17 9.31
C THR A 239 6.03 9.60 7.95
N ILE A 240 5.91 8.28 7.79
CA ILE A 240 6.29 7.51 6.60
C ILE A 240 5.02 6.95 5.96
N LEU A 241 4.61 7.51 4.83
CA LEU A 241 3.31 7.28 4.21
C LEU A 241 3.38 6.72 2.80
N ALA A 242 2.29 6.05 2.42
CA ALA A 242 1.98 5.43 1.14
C ALA A 242 2.79 5.81 -0.12
N GLY A 243 2.96 4.81 -0.97
CA GLY A 243 3.79 4.91 -2.18
C GLY A 243 5.28 4.70 -1.92
N ASN A 244 5.69 4.40 -0.68
CA ASN A 244 7.08 4.07 -0.39
C ASN A 244 7.44 2.61 -0.74
N TYR A 245 7.16 2.12 -1.96
CA TYR A 245 7.39 0.73 -2.38
C TYR A 245 7.37 0.57 -3.92
N PRO A 246 8.03 -0.46 -4.51
CA PRO A 246 7.82 -0.89 -5.88
C PRO A 246 6.74 -1.97 -5.95
N ALA A 247 6.18 -2.18 -7.15
CA ALA A 247 5.08 -3.11 -7.42
C ALA A 247 5.30 -4.59 -6.99
N ASN A 248 6.46 -4.97 -6.44
CA ASN A 248 6.82 -6.36 -6.12
C ASN A 248 7.68 -6.60 -4.85
N ALA A 249 8.03 -5.60 -4.03
CA ALA A 249 8.62 -5.79 -2.68
C ALA A 249 9.08 -4.45 -2.08
N GLY A 250 8.69 -4.11 -0.85
CA GLY A 250 9.35 -3.07 -0.06
C GLY A 250 8.43 -2.53 1.04
N GLU A 251 8.84 -2.65 2.29
CA GLU A 251 8.17 -2.00 3.43
C GLU A 251 8.54 -0.50 3.49
N GLY A 252 7.77 0.31 4.21
CA GLY A 252 8.13 1.71 4.45
C GLY A 252 9.43 1.86 5.23
N VAL A 253 9.64 0.98 6.21
CA VAL A 253 10.89 0.87 6.97
C VAL A 253 11.36 -0.58 7.00
N HIS A 254 12.63 -0.81 6.69
CA HIS A 254 13.23 -2.14 6.72
C HIS A 254 14.50 -2.14 7.56
N LYS A 255 14.60 -3.07 8.51
CA LYS A 255 15.82 -3.35 9.26
C LYS A 255 16.36 -4.72 8.89
N GLN A 256 17.59 -4.74 8.35
CA GLN A 256 18.33 -5.98 8.10
C GLN A 256 19.31 -6.29 9.23
N PHE A 257 20.17 -5.33 9.58
CA PHE A 257 21.19 -5.44 10.64
C PHE A 257 21.36 -4.07 11.33
N GLY A 258 22.07 -4.04 12.47
CA GLY A 258 22.26 -2.82 13.26
C GLY A 258 21.12 -2.59 14.27
N ALA A 259 21.04 -1.39 14.86
CA ALA A 259 19.97 -1.04 15.79
C ALA A 259 18.94 -0.11 15.12
N LEU A 260 17.65 -0.38 15.27
CA LEU A 260 16.56 0.52 14.88
C LEU A 260 15.66 0.83 16.06
N ARG A 261 15.61 2.10 16.44
CA ARG A 261 14.70 2.64 17.47
C ARG A 261 13.65 3.51 16.79
N LEU A 262 12.39 3.16 16.98
CA LEU A 262 11.25 3.90 16.46
C LEU A 262 10.47 4.49 17.64
N ARG A 263 10.26 5.81 17.63
CA ARG A 263 9.64 6.55 18.73
C ARG A 263 8.62 7.55 18.22
N ASN A 264 7.43 7.59 18.82
CA ASN A 264 6.39 8.57 18.50
C ASN A 264 6.14 8.75 16.99
N SER A 265 6.24 7.69 16.19
CA SER A 265 6.28 7.78 14.73
C SER A 265 5.11 7.05 14.07
N ILE A 266 4.70 7.57 12.90
CA ILE A 266 3.66 6.98 12.06
C ILE A 266 4.30 6.27 10.87
N ILE A 267 3.95 5.01 10.65
CA ILE A 267 4.25 4.27 9.43
C ILE A 267 2.93 3.70 8.90
N ALA A 268 2.48 4.17 7.74
CA ALA A 268 1.17 3.79 7.23
C ALA A 268 1.05 3.79 5.70
N GLY A 269 0.46 2.73 5.16
CA GLY A 269 0.06 2.66 3.76
C GLY A 269 1.18 2.28 2.79
N ASN A 270 2.28 1.72 3.29
CA ASN A 270 3.49 1.46 2.54
C ASN A 270 3.54 0.07 1.85
N TRP A 271 2.39 -0.64 1.65
CA TRP A 271 2.06 -1.57 0.51
C TRP A 271 0.88 -2.53 0.83
N GLU A 272 0.31 -3.19 -0.19
CA GLU A 272 -0.80 -4.16 -0.09
C GLU A 272 -0.35 -5.64 0.15
N ALA A 273 0.92 -5.98 -0.10
CA ALA A 273 1.44 -7.36 -0.03
C ALA A 273 2.62 -7.59 0.94
N SER A 274 2.99 -6.58 1.76
CA SER A 274 4.07 -6.66 2.76
C SER A 274 3.72 -5.78 3.97
N ASP A 275 4.54 -5.87 5.00
CA ASP A 275 4.38 -5.16 6.26
C ASP A 275 4.77 -3.66 6.09
N ASP A 276 4.15 -2.74 6.83
CA ASP A 276 4.50 -1.30 6.81
C ASP A 276 5.94 -1.07 7.31
N CYS A 277 6.36 -1.92 8.25
CA CYS A 277 7.70 -2.00 8.80
C CYS A 277 8.13 -3.47 8.93
N SER A 278 9.40 -3.78 8.67
CA SER A 278 9.95 -5.11 8.96
C SER A 278 11.34 -5.12 9.58
N GLY A 279 11.67 -6.29 10.14
CA GLY A 279 12.83 -6.52 10.99
C GLY A 279 12.52 -6.30 12.46
N ASP A 280 13.36 -6.85 13.34
CA ASP A 280 13.16 -6.72 14.79
C ASP A 280 13.54 -5.32 15.26
N LEU A 281 12.60 -4.56 15.79
CA LEU A 281 12.91 -3.27 16.41
C LEU A 281 13.68 -3.45 17.72
N ASP A 282 14.73 -2.66 17.92
CA ASP A 282 15.47 -2.61 19.19
C ASP A 282 14.72 -1.80 20.25
N GLU A 283 13.88 -0.87 19.80
CA GLU A 283 12.95 -0.11 20.62
C GLU A 283 11.75 0.33 19.78
N ALA A 284 10.55 0.11 20.31
CA ALA A 284 9.29 0.62 19.77
C ALA A 284 8.52 1.27 20.92
N SER A 285 8.19 2.56 20.80
CA SER A 285 7.50 3.29 21.86
C SER A 285 6.67 4.44 21.29
N GLY A 286 5.39 4.51 21.64
CA GLY A 286 4.47 5.55 21.18
C GLY A 286 4.25 5.55 19.66
N ASN A 287 4.44 4.43 18.97
CA ASN A 287 4.33 4.38 17.50
C ASN A 287 2.94 3.96 17.04
N LEU A 288 2.55 4.50 15.89
CA LEU A 288 1.40 4.04 15.13
C LEU A 288 1.89 3.38 13.84
N ILE A 289 1.65 2.07 13.70
CA ILE A 289 1.93 1.34 12.46
C ILE A 289 0.62 0.72 11.98
N MET A 290 0.16 1.12 10.79
CA MET A 290 -1.22 0.90 10.37
C MET A 290 -1.63 -0.58 10.34
N ASP A 291 -0.70 -1.47 9.96
CA ASP A 291 -0.94 -2.91 9.84
C ASP A 291 -0.45 -3.75 11.05
N TRP A 292 0.00 -3.09 12.13
CA TRP A 292 0.52 -3.71 13.36
C TRP A 292 1.87 -4.42 13.23
N SER A 293 2.61 -4.22 12.14
CA SER A 293 3.94 -4.80 12.02
C SER A 293 4.94 -4.19 13.00
N CYS A 294 6.14 -4.78 13.11
CA CYS A 294 7.22 -4.28 13.97
C CYS A 294 6.88 -4.08 15.47
N GLY A 295 5.83 -4.73 15.98
CA GLY A 295 5.45 -4.62 17.40
C GLY A 295 4.76 -3.30 17.76
N ALA A 296 3.98 -2.75 16.84
CA ALA A 296 3.22 -1.51 17.03
C ALA A 296 2.35 -1.52 18.29
N GLU A 297 2.40 -0.43 19.07
CA GLU A 297 1.53 -0.23 20.24
C GLU A 297 0.11 0.20 19.82
N VAL A 298 0.05 1.00 18.75
CA VAL A 298 -1.19 1.49 18.14
C VAL A 298 -1.17 1.12 16.65
N GLY A 299 -2.28 0.62 16.12
CA GLY A 299 -2.44 0.36 14.69
C GLY A 299 -3.80 0.82 14.17
N GLY A 300 -4.04 0.60 12.88
CA GLY A 300 -5.20 1.14 12.16
C GLY A 300 -4.91 2.46 11.44
N ASN A 301 -5.93 2.98 10.76
CA ASN A 301 -5.80 4.17 9.93
C ASN A 301 -5.39 5.40 10.79
N PRO A 302 -4.25 6.06 10.51
CA PRO A 302 -3.83 7.23 11.26
C PRO A 302 -4.72 8.47 11.04
N ASN A 303 -5.68 8.45 10.09
CA ASN A 303 -6.63 9.53 9.83
C ASN A 303 -5.93 10.90 9.72
N LEU A 304 -5.03 11.02 8.75
CA LEU A 304 -4.23 12.23 8.52
C LEU A 304 -4.89 13.13 7.47
N GLY A 305 -4.77 14.44 7.66
CA GLY A 305 -5.20 15.46 6.72
C GLY A 305 -4.03 16.12 6.02
N TYR A 306 -4.29 16.85 4.93
CA TYR A 306 -3.27 17.53 4.12
C TYR A 306 -3.43 19.05 4.18
N ILE A 307 -3.25 19.63 5.36
CA ILE A 307 -3.10 21.09 5.52
C ILE A 307 -1.66 21.35 5.93
N GLY A 308 -0.80 21.74 4.99
CA GLY A 308 0.64 21.91 5.21
C GLY A 308 1.45 20.59 5.25
N GLY A 309 0.79 19.46 5.48
CA GLY A 309 1.34 18.10 5.39
C GLY A 309 0.47 17.12 6.19
N PRO A 310 0.92 15.86 6.35
CA PRO A 310 0.11 14.78 6.94
C PRO A 310 -0.03 14.90 8.48
N ALA A 311 -0.88 15.82 8.93
CA ALA A 311 -1.18 16.04 10.34
C ALA A 311 -2.36 15.17 10.83
N PRO A 312 -2.34 14.67 12.08
CA PRO A 312 -3.49 13.98 12.67
C PRO A 312 -4.76 14.85 12.68
N LEU A 313 -5.85 14.30 12.14
CA LEU A 313 -7.18 14.92 12.20
C LEU A 313 -7.95 14.46 13.43
N ASP A 314 -9.02 15.17 13.78
CA ASP A 314 -9.97 14.77 14.82
C ASP A 314 -10.38 13.31 14.72
N GLY A 315 -10.31 12.60 15.85
CA GLY A 315 -10.58 11.16 15.93
C GLY A 315 -9.44 10.27 15.43
N SER A 316 -8.30 10.85 15.02
CA SER A 316 -7.09 10.09 14.77
C SER A 316 -6.61 9.39 16.04
N PRO A 317 -6.22 8.12 15.98
CA PRO A 317 -5.56 7.43 17.09
C PRO A 317 -4.14 7.93 17.38
N ALA A 318 -3.59 8.84 16.56
CA ALA A 318 -2.30 9.48 16.78
C ALA A 318 -2.38 10.72 17.69
N LEU A 319 -3.58 11.27 17.91
CA LEU A 319 -3.77 12.48 18.72
C LEU A 319 -3.48 12.22 20.20
N ASP A 320 -2.66 13.07 20.82
CA ASP A 320 -2.24 13.02 22.23
C ASP A 320 -1.65 11.66 22.67
N ALA A 321 -1.31 10.77 21.72
CA ALA A 321 -1.00 9.36 21.98
C ALA A 321 0.50 9.06 22.05
N GLY A 322 1.36 10.06 21.83
CA GLY A 322 2.81 9.90 21.90
C GLY A 322 3.31 9.59 23.32
N ASP A 323 4.39 8.80 23.40
CA ASP A 323 5.11 8.58 24.65
C ASP A 323 5.76 9.89 25.10
N ARG A 324 5.35 10.33 26.30
CA ARG A 324 5.81 11.57 26.94
C ARG A 324 7.33 11.65 27.13
N ARG A 325 8.03 10.52 27.21
CA ARG A 325 9.49 10.46 27.34
C ARG A 325 10.21 10.96 26.08
N TYR A 326 9.54 10.89 24.93
CA TYR A 326 10.13 11.18 23.62
C TYR A 326 9.45 12.35 22.89
N CYS A 327 8.59 13.11 23.58
CA CYS A 327 8.01 14.34 23.02
C CYS A 327 9.12 15.38 22.77
N LEU A 328 9.35 15.69 21.50
CA LEU A 328 10.25 16.78 21.09
C LEU A 328 9.60 18.14 21.37
N ALA A 329 10.38 19.23 21.43
CA ALA A 329 9.88 20.56 21.81
C ALA A 329 8.99 21.24 20.75
N GLY A 330 9.09 20.81 19.50
CA GLY A 330 8.25 21.27 18.41
C GLY A 330 8.16 20.29 17.25
N ASP A 331 7.30 20.59 16.29
CA ASP A 331 7.00 19.74 15.14
C ASP A 331 7.73 20.16 13.85
N ILE A 332 7.36 19.56 12.72
CA ILE A 332 7.96 19.85 11.41
C ILE A 332 7.78 21.29 10.92
N ILE A 333 6.70 21.98 11.30
CA ILE A 333 6.49 23.40 10.98
C ILE A 333 6.98 24.34 12.10
N GLY A 334 7.56 23.77 13.15
CA GLY A 334 8.05 24.51 14.32
C GLY A 334 6.96 24.87 15.33
N ALA A 335 5.75 24.31 15.22
CA ALA A 335 4.72 24.42 16.24
C ALA A 335 5.21 23.77 17.54
N ARG A 336 4.83 24.30 18.71
CA ARG A 336 5.28 23.77 20.00
C ARG A 336 4.64 22.42 20.29
N ARG A 337 5.27 21.60 21.12
CA ARG A 337 4.73 20.33 21.62
C ARG A 337 4.84 20.25 23.14
N PRO A 338 3.90 19.57 23.83
CA PRO A 338 2.61 19.12 23.33
C PRO A 338 1.58 20.27 23.18
N HIS A 339 0.61 20.12 22.29
CA HIS A 339 -0.64 20.86 22.21
C HIS A 339 -1.79 19.94 22.62
N GLY A 340 -2.17 19.95 23.91
CA GLY A 340 -3.23 19.09 24.42
C GLY A 340 -2.80 18.30 25.66
N GLY A 341 -3.28 17.07 25.78
CA GLY A 341 -3.00 16.16 26.89
C GLY A 341 -1.67 15.38 26.75
N GLY A 342 -1.10 15.35 25.55
CA GLY A 342 0.13 14.67 25.18
C GLY A 342 0.68 15.21 23.85
N CYS A 343 1.84 14.74 23.40
CA CYS A 343 2.27 15.05 22.05
C CYS A 343 1.65 14.05 21.08
N ASP A 344 1.40 14.49 19.85
CA ASP A 344 0.88 13.63 18.81
C ASP A 344 1.96 12.67 18.28
N ILE A 345 1.53 11.48 17.88
CA ILE A 345 2.38 10.54 17.12
C ILE A 345 2.57 11.12 15.72
N GLY A 346 3.80 11.11 15.21
CA GLY A 346 4.18 11.58 13.88
C GLY A 346 4.81 12.97 13.85
N ALA A 347 5.10 13.45 12.64
CA ALA A 347 5.91 14.65 12.39
C ALA A 347 5.22 15.99 12.68
N TYR A 348 3.90 16.00 12.72
CA TYR A 348 3.09 17.19 13.03
C TYR A 348 2.53 17.12 14.45
N GLU A 349 2.32 18.29 15.05
CA GLU A 349 1.52 18.48 16.24
C GLU A 349 0.25 19.25 15.88
N SER A 350 -0.91 18.72 16.24
CA SER A 350 -2.19 19.34 15.96
C SER A 350 -2.44 20.51 16.92
N THR A 351 -2.31 21.75 16.41
CA THR A 351 -2.44 22.98 17.22
C THR A 351 -3.88 23.41 17.50
N THR A 352 -4.82 22.77 16.82
CA THR A 352 -6.27 22.90 16.97
C THR A 352 -6.80 21.52 16.63
N ALA A 353 -7.86 21.06 17.31
CA ALA A 353 -8.79 20.13 16.67
C ALA A 353 -9.26 20.83 15.40
N ILE A 354 -8.49 20.71 14.32
CA ILE A 354 -8.87 21.18 13.00
C ILE A 354 -10.05 20.26 12.73
N PRO A 355 -11.29 20.79 12.67
CA PRO A 355 -12.35 19.94 12.21
C PRO A 355 -11.86 19.47 10.85
N GLY A 356 -11.63 18.17 10.71
CA GLY A 356 -11.54 17.62 9.38
C GLY A 356 -12.84 17.98 8.65
N PRO A 357 -13.17 17.28 7.56
CA PRO A 357 -14.52 16.74 7.66
C PRO A 357 -14.59 16.14 9.08
N THR A 358 -15.45 16.66 9.98
CA THR A 358 -16.13 15.74 10.90
C THR A 358 -16.35 14.52 10.04
N PRO A 359 -15.91 13.30 10.40
CA PRO A 359 -16.42 12.14 9.68
C PRO A 359 -17.91 12.41 9.68
N ILE A 360 -18.49 12.83 8.54
CA ILE A 360 -19.92 13.04 8.44
C ILE A 360 -20.32 11.62 8.66
N PRO A 361 -20.76 11.20 9.86
CA PRO A 361 -20.44 9.86 10.29
C PRO A 361 -20.98 8.95 9.21
N VAL A 362 -20.11 8.33 8.42
CA VAL A 362 -20.63 7.81 7.16
C VAL A 362 -21.30 6.55 7.60
N CYS A 363 -22.58 6.41 7.30
CA CYS A 363 -23.28 5.19 7.64
C CYS A 363 -22.68 4.07 6.79
N THR A 364 -21.59 3.46 7.29
CA THR A 364 -20.77 2.48 6.58
C THR A 364 -21.55 1.19 6.40
N LEU A 365 -21.12 0.31 5.48
CA LEU A 365 -21.76 -1.00 5.35
C LEU A 365 -21.74 -1.78 6.68
N SER A 366 -20.65 -1.71 7.44
CA SER A 366 -20.54 -2.35 8.75
C SER A 366 -21.56 -1.79 9.74
N ASP A 367 -21.71 -0.46 9.80
CA ASP A 367 -22.63 0.18 10.74
C ASP A 367 -24.10 0.00 10.32
N ARG A 368 -24.38 -0.02 9.00
CA ARG A 368 -25.69 -0.39 8.46
C ARG A 368 -26.08 -1.79 8.89
N ILE A 369 -25.18 -2.76 8.77
CA ILE A 369 -25.44 -4.14 9.21
C ILE A 369 -25.69 -4.19 10.73
N LYS A 370 -24.88 -3.49 11.55
CA LYS A 370 -25.12 -3.44 13.01
C LYS A 370 -26.47 -2.83 13.33
N SER A 371 -26.83 -1.71 12.70
CA SER A 371 -28.11 -1.03 12.94
C SER A 371 -29.32 -1.87 12.51
N ALA A 372 -29.16 -2.66 11.44
CA ALA A 372 -30.18 -3.58 10.95
C ALA A 372 -30.32 -4.82 11.83
N ASN A 373 -29.22 -5.33 12.35
CA ASN A 373 -29.25 -6.46 13.27
C ASN A 373 -29.93 -6.10 14.61
N SER A 374 -29.71 -4.89 15.11
CA SER A 374 -30.20 -4.48 16.43
C SER A 374 -31.53 -3.72 16.40
N ASN A 375 -31.98 -3.22 15.24
CA ASN A 375 -33.08 -2.26 15.11
C ASN A 375 -32.90 -1.01 15.98
N THR A 376 -31.65 -0.63 16.21
CA THR A 376 -31.27 0.58 16.96
C THR A 376 -30.27 1.38 16.14
N ALA A 377 -30.26 2.70 16.33
CA ALA A 377 -29.28 3.55 15.66
C ALA A 377 -27.85 3.17 16.07
N VAL A 378 -26.92 3.23 15.12
CA VAL A 378 -25.48 2.96 15.32
C VAL A 378 -24.68 4.06 14.64
N GLY A 379 -23.91 4.83 15.40
CA GLY A 379 -23.28 6.05 14.88
C GLY A 379 -24.36 7.03 14.38
N VAL A 380 -24.31 7.43 13.11
CA VAL A 380 -25.44 8.16 12.47
C VAL A 380 -26.28 7.30 11.53
N CYS A 381 -26.03 5.98 11.47
CA CYS A 381 -26.99 5.11 10.81
C CYS A 381 -28.31 5.19 11.58
N PRO A 382 -29.43 5.51 10.91
CA PRO A 382 -30.73 5.45 11.55
C PRO A 382 -30.99 4.03 12.06
N ALA A 383 -31.88 3.90 13.04
CA ALA A 383 -32.31 2.60 13.50
C ALA A 383 -32.88 1.80 12.32
N GLY A 384 -32.45 0.54 12.20
CA GLY A 384 -33.03 -0.39 11.26
C GLY A 384 -34.49 -0.72 11.59
N THR A 385 -35.10 -1.51 10.73
CA THR A 385 -36.45 -2.05 10.86
C THR A 385 -36.38 -3.58 10.88
N SER A 386 -37.52 -4.26 11.06
CA SER A 386 -37.52 -5.72 10.98
C SER A 386 -37.03 -6.28 9.63
N HIS A 387 -36.94 -5.45 8.57
CA HIS A 387 -36.44 -5.78 7.24
C HIS A 387 -35.68 -4.60 6.63
N ASP A 388 -34.35 -4.65 6.64
CA ASP A 388 -33.54 -3.53 6.15
C ASP A 388 -33.01 -3.75 4.74
N VAL A 389 -33.05 -2.69 3.93
CA VAL A 389 -32.47 -2.66 2.59
C VAL A 389 -31.26 -1.73 2.60
N ILE A 390 -30.09 -2.28 2.28
CA ILE A 390 -28.82 -1.57 2.19
C ILE A 390 -28.45 -1.47 0.72
N THR A 391 -28.50 -0.27 0.15
CA THR A 391 -28.03 0.00 -1.21
C THR A 391 -26.57 0.44 -1.19
N LEU A 392 -25.73 -0.22 -1.98
CA LEU A 392 -24.36 0.22 -2.23
C LEU A 392 -24.34 1.34 -3.26
N THR A 393 -23.49 2.33 -3.01
CA THR A 393 -23.29 3.47 -3.91
C THR A 393 -21.93 3.44 -4.60
N ASP A 394 -21.00 2.65 -4.07
CA ASP A 394 -19.61 2.60 -4.49
C ASP A 394 -19.04 1.20 -4.24
N ASP A 395 -17.94 0.90 -4.92
CA ASP A 395 -17.16 -0.33 -4.67
C ASP A 395 -16.46 -0.26 -3.31
N LEU A 396 -16.31 -1.42 -2.67
CA LEU A 396 -15.77 -1.55 -1.32
C LEU A 396 -14.69 -2.62 -1.25
N VAL A 397 -13.52 -2.25 -0.72
CA VAL A 397 -12.46 -3.22 -0.36
C VAL A 397 -12.44 -3.36 1.16
N LEU A 398 -12.71 -4.57 1.67
CA LEU A 398 -12.79 -4.83 3.10
C LEU A 398 -11.41 -4.82 3.74
N LYS A 399 -11.23 -3.91 4.69
CA LYS A 399 -10.06 -3.83 5.58
C LYS A 399 -10.22 -4.73 6.82
N LEU A 400 -11.45 -4.89 7.29
CA LEU A 400 -11.84 -5.73 8.43
C LEU A 400 -13.04 -6.59 8.05
N ALA A 401 -13.23 -7.70 8.77
CA ALA A 401 -14.41 -8.53 8.63
C ALA A 401 -15.69 -7.74 8.96
N LEU A 402 -16.75 -7.96 8.18
CA LEU A 402 -18.07 -7.41 8.48
C LEU A 402 -18.69 -8.15 9.67
N PRO A 403 -19.52 -7.47 10.48
CA PRO A 403 -20.25 -8.10 11.56
C PRO A 403 -21.19 -9.21 11.03
N PRO A 404 -21.45 -10.26 11.84
CA PRO A 404 -22.35 -11.33 11.43
C PRO A 404 -23.77 -10.79 11.22
N ILE A 405 -24.48 -11.35 10.26
CA ILE A 405 -25.85 -11.00 9.92
C ILE A 405 -26.78 -11.89 10.74
N THR A 406 -27.41 -11.28 11.75
CA THR A 406 -28.33 -11.93 12.67
C THR A 406 -29.78 -11.51 12.43
N GLY A 407 -30.00 -10.36 11.79
CA GLY A 407 -31.30 -9.84 11.36
C GLY A 407 -31.71 -10.25 9.95
N THR A 408 -32.74 -9.59 9.40
CA THR A 408 -33.18 -9.76 8.01
C THR A 408 -32.70 -8.56 7.18
N ILE A 409 -31.74 -8.81 6.29
CA ILE A 409 -31.06 -7.77 5.51
C ILE A 409 -31.12 -8.10 4.02
N THR A 410 -31.46 -7.11 3.19
CA THR A 410 -31.29 -7.13 1.74
C THR A 410 -30.18 -6.17 1.35
N ILE A 411 -29.22 -6.61 0.53
CA ILE A 411 -28.17 -5.77 -0.03
C ILE A 411 -28.45 -5.59 -1.52
N GLU A 412 -28.74 -4.36 -1.92
CA GLU A 412 -28.87 -3.93 -3.31
C GLU A 412 -27.53 -3.42 -3.79
N GLY A 413 -26.84 -4.24 -4.59
CA GLY A 413 -25.48 -3.97 -5.02
C GLY A 413 -25.35 -2.95 -6.14
N GLY A 414 -26.39 -2.70 -6.94
CA GLY A 414 -26.33 -1.71 -8.03
C GLY A 414 -25.30 -1.99 -9.13
N GLY A 415 -24.68 -3.17 -9.14
CA GLY A 415 -23.55 -3.52 -10.01
C GLY A 415 -22.18 -3.30 -9.38
N HIS A 416 -22.13 -2.77 -8.15
CA HIS A 416 -20.90 -2.52 -7.40
C HIS A 416 -20.22 -3.81 -6.94
N THR A 417 -19.00 -3.66 -6.44
CA THR A 417 -18.14 -4.75 -6.00
C THR A 417 -17.82 -4.63 -4.51
N ILE A 418 -17.91 -5.74 -3.77
CA ILE A 418 -17.23 -5.88 -2.47
C ILE A 418 -16.10 -6.89 -2.61
N SER A 419 -14.88 -6.46 -2.34
CA SER A 419 -13.68 -7.29 -2.31
C SER A 419 -13.30 -7.66 -0.88
N GLY A 420 -13.10 -8.94 -0.59
CA GLY A 420 -12.53 -9.42 0.68
C GLY A 420 -11.01 -9.21 0.80
N ASN A 421 -10.39 -8.64 -0.23
CA ASN A 421 -8.95 -8.33 -0.31
C ASN A 421 -8.02 -9.52 0.01
N ARG A 422 -8.47 -10.75 -0.28
CA ARG A 422 -7.80 -12.03 0.02
C ARG A 422 -7.45 -12.25 1.50
N LYS A 423 -7.99 -11.43 2.40
CA LYS A 423 -7.73 -11.49 3.85
C LYS A 423 -9.00 -11.77 4.64
N ASN A 424 -10.15 -11.32 4.14
CA ASN A 424 -11.42 -11.35 4.85
C ASN A 424 -12.45 -12.22 4.14
N ARG A 425 -13.26 -12.93 4.95
CA ARG A 425 -14.58 -13.36 4.51
C ARG A 425 -15.46 -12.12 4.37
N ILE A 426 -16.27 -12.05 3.33
CA ILE A 426 -17.10 -10.87 3.06
C ILE A 426 -18.31 -10.85 3.98
N PHE A 427 -19.15 -11.89 3.97
CA PHE A 427 -20.33 -11.98 4.83
C PHE A 427 -20.35 -13.26 5.65
N HIS A 428 -20.91 -13.16 6.85
CA HIS A 428 -21.24 -14.29 7.70
C HIS A 428 -22.70 -14.16 8.11
N VAL A 429 -23.56 -15.05 7.61
CA VAL A 429 -24.96 -15.14 8.03
C VAL A 429 -25.04 -16.09 9.22
N ASP A 430 -25.40 -15.57 10.38
CA ASP A 430 -25.48 -16.32 11.63
C ASP A 430 -26.88 -16.21 12.24
N GLY A 431 -27.77 -17.14 11.88
CA GLY A 431 -29.18 -17.11 12.32
C GLY A 431 -30.10 -16.16 11.54
N GLY A 432 -29.52 -15.16 10.87
CA GLY A 432 -30.25 -14.15 10.09
C GLY A 432 -30.70 -14.59 8.70
N ARG A 433 -31.27 -13.66 7.94
CA ARG A 433 -31.64 -13.82 6.52
C ARG A 433 -30.92 -12.76 5.71
N LEU A 434 -30.09 -13.18 4.75
CA LEU A 434 -29.43 -12.29 3.81
C LEU A 434 -29.98 -12.49 2.39
N THR A 435 -30.43 -11.41 1.76
CA THR A 435 -30.69 -11.36 0.32
C THR A 435 -29.66 -10.46 -0.35
N ILE A 436 -29.02 -10.92 -1.42
CA ILE A 436 -28.06 -10.14 -2.21
C ILE A 436 -28.60 -10.01 -3.64
N ASN A 437 -28.66 -8.78 -4.15
CA ASN A 437 -29.15 -8.46 -5.47
C ASN A 437 -28.10 -7.63 -6.23
N ASN A 438 -27.78 -8.00 -7.47
CA ASN A 438 -26.95 -7.19 -8.37
C ASN A 438 -25.58 -6.77 -7.77
N LEU A 439 -24.84 -7.71 -7.19
CA LEU A 439 -23.58 -7.44 -6.50
C LEU A 439 -22.44 -8.33 -7.00
N THR A 440 -21.22 -7.78 -7.11
CA THR A 440 -20.01 -8.59 -7.28
C THR A 440 -19.32 -8.80 -5.94
N LEU A 441 -19.08 -10.06 -5.57
CA LEU A 441 -18.32 -10.48 -4.39
C LEU A 441 -17.04 -11.17 -4.83
N GLU A 442 -15.90 -10.55 -4.55
CA GLU A 442 -14.62 -11.06 -5.05
C GLU A 442 -13.51 -11.14 -4.02
N ASN A 443 -12.52 -11.98 -4.33
CA ASN A 443 -11.29 -12.09 -3.55
C ASN A 443 -11.55 -12.33 -2.04
N GLY A 444 -12.69 -12.92 -1.67
CA GLY A 444 -12.99 -13.35 -0.32
C GLY A 444 -12.08 -14.49 0.11
N PHE A 445 -11.60 -14.47 1.36
CA PHE A 445 -10.70 -15.50 1.88
C PHE A 445 -11.11 -15.99 3.27
N SER A 446 -11.15 -17.31 3.43
CA SER A 446 -11.23 -17.95 4.75
C SER A 446 -10.34 -19.19 4.80
N ARG A 447 -9.62 -19.38 5.91
CA ARG A 447 -8.92 -20.65 6.19
C ARG A 447 -9.88 -21.78 6.58
N GLN A 448 -11.15 -21.45 6.81
CA GLN A 448 -12.22 -22.40 7.09
C GLN A 448 -13.21 -22.34 5.91
N ARG A 449 -14.50 -22.31 6.17
CA ARG A 449 -15.54 -22.45 5.13
C ARG A 449 -16.04 -21.09 4.65
N GLY A 450 -16.48 -21.02 3.39
CA GLY A 450 -17.09 -19.84 2.80
C GLY A 450 -16.09 -18.70 2.63
N GLY A 451 -15.42 -18.64 1.47
CA GLY A 451 -14.46 -17.57 1.18
C GLY A 451 -15.14 -16.21 1.05
N ALA A 452 -16.25 -16.12 0.31
CA ALA A 452 -17.09 -14.92 0.27
C ALA A 452 -18.13 -14.95 1.39
N ILE A 453 -18.92 -16.03 1.49
CA ILE A 453 -20.05 -16.12 2.42
C ILE A 453 -20.04 -17.45 3.17
N LEU A 454 -20.15 -17.35 4.50
CA LEU A 454 -20.52 -18.47 5.36
C LEU A 454 -21.97 -18.26 5.84
N ALA A 455 -22.84 -19.26 5.68
CA ALA A 455 -24.22 -19.19 6.15
C ALA A 455 -24.57 -20.34 7.09
N GLU A 456 -24.84 -20.04 8.34
CA GLU A 456 -25.19 -21.01 9.38
C GLU A 456 -26.46 -20.57 10.13
N ARG A 457 -27.32 -21.53 10.47
CA ARG A 457 -28.60 -21.29 11.19
C ARG A 457 -29.56 -20.28 10.55
N GLY A 458 -29.27 -19.79 9.33
CA GLY A 458 -29.97 -18.70 8.66
C GLY A 458 -30.46 -19.04 7.26
N GLU A 459 -30.74 -18.02 6.46
CA GLU A 459 -31.21 -18.11 5.07
C GLU A 459 -30.37 -17.22 4.15
N LEU A 460 -30.05 -17.70 2.97
CA LEU A 460 -29.28 -16.95 1.97
C LEU A 460 -29.98 -16.98 0.61
N THR A 461 -30.27 -15.81 0.07
CA THR A 461 -30.79 -15.63 -1.30
C THR A 461 -29.84 -14.76 -2.10
N VAL A 462 -29.47 -15.19 -3.30
CA VAL A 462 -28.52 -14.51 -4.18
C VAL A 462 -29.15 -14.37 -5.56
N ASN A 463 -29.39 -13.13 -6.00
CA ASN A 463 -29.98 -12.81 -7.30
C ASN A 463 -29.03 -11.95 -8.13
N ASN A 464 -28.91 -12.27 -9.42
CA ASN A 464 -28.21 -11.43 -10.40
C ASN A 464 -26.81 -10.99 -9.95
N SER A 465 -26.06 -11.86 -9.27
CA SER A 465 -24.81 -11.49 -8.59
C SER A 465 -23.64 -12.33 -9.08
N ARG A 466 -22.42 -11.84 -8.89
CA ARG A 466 -21.19 -12.47 -9.36
C ARG A 466 -20.26 -12.80 -8.19
N PHE A 467 -19.71 -14.01 -8.18
CA PHE A 467 -18.73 -14.46 -7.19
C PHE A 467 -17.42 -14.81 -7.90
N PHE A 468 -16.38 -13.99 -7.73
CA PHE A 468 -15.14 -14.12 -8.49
C PHE A 468 -13.89 -14.32 -7.61
N GLY A 469 -13.12 -15.37 -7.88
CA GLY A 469 -11.79 -15.54 -7.28
C GLY A 469 -11.79 -15.72 -5.74
N ASN A 470 -12.91 -16.17 -5.16
CA ASN A 470 -13.03 -16.38 -3.72
C ASN A 470 -12.40 -17.72 -3.32
N THR A 471 -11.76 -17.75 -2.16
CA THR A 471 -11.04 -18.92 -1.65
C THR A 471 -11.48 -19.30 -0.23
N GLY A 472 -11.84 -20.56 -0.04
CA GLY A 472 -12.20 -21.16 1.24
C GLY A 472 -11.63 -22.57 1.34
N GLU A 473 -11.51 -23.11 2.55
CA GLU A 473 -11.26 -24.54 2.75
C GLU A 473 -12.38 -25.39 2.14
N SER A 474 -13.62 -24.97 2.37
CA SER A 474 -14.79 -25.54 1.70
C SER A 474 -15.77 -24.45 1.28
N GLY A 475 -16.32 -24.56 0.07
CA GLY A 475 -17.17 -23.52 -0.49
C GLY A 475 -16.35 -22.29 -0.78
N GLY A 476 -15.56 -22.33 -1.86
CA GLY A 476 -14.63 -21.24 -2.19
C GLY A 476 -15.32 -19.88 -2.26
N ALA A 477 -16.53 -19.82 -2.81
CA ALA A 477 -17.40 -18.67 -2.67
C ALA A 477 -18.33 -18.81 -1.46
N ILE A 478 -19.21 -19.82 -1.44
CA ILE A 478 -20.27 -19.94 -0.44
C ILE A 478 -20.17 -21.30 0.27
N ALA A 479 -20.33 -21.30 1.59
CA ALA A 479 -20.59 -22.52 2.35
C ALA A 479 -21.83 -22.38 3.24
N THR A 480 -22.71 -23.38 3.22
CA THR A 480 -23.81 -23.49 4.19
C THR A 480 -23.46 -24.53 5.25
N LEU A 481 -23.74 -24.23 6.53
CA LEU A 481 -23.51 -25.13 7.67
C LEU A 481 -24.81 -25.50 8.38
N VAL A 482 -24.66 -26.32 9.42
CA VAL A 482 -25.74 -26.89 10.22
C VAL A 482 -26.78 -25.83 10.60
N GLY A 483 -28.04 -26.17 10.37
CA GLY A 483 -29.18 -25.32 10.70
C GLY A 483 -29.51 -24.25 9.66
N ASN A 484 -28.75 -24.15 8.56
CA ASN A 484 -29.17 -23.33 7.42
C ASN A 484 -30.56 -23.79 6.93
N ARG A 485 -31.49 -22.87 6.80
CA ARG A 485 -32.89 -23.16 6.47
C ARG A 485 -33.16 -23.13 4.97
N ASN A 486 -32.39 -22.37 4.20
CA ASN A 486 -32.54 -22.29 2.74
C ASN A 486 -31.36 -21.57 2.07
N LEU A 487 -30.95 -22.07 0.90
CA LEU A 487 -30.08 -21.39 -0.04
C LEU A 487 -30.80 -21.26 -1.39
N ILE A 488 -30.99 -20.02 -1.86
CA ILE A 488 -31.53 -19.74 -3.19
C ILE A 488 -30.49 -18.97 -4.00
N ILE A 489 -30.15 -19.45 -5.18
CA ILE A 489 -29.27 -18.78 -6.13
C ILE A 489 -30.01 -18.67 -7.47
N ASN A 490 -30.15 -17.46 -7.98
CA ASN A 490 -30.89 -17.18 -9.20
C ASN A 490 -30.12 -16.19 -10.07
N LYS A 491 -29.99 -16.47 -11.37
CA LYS A 491 -29.34 -15.57 -12.35
C LYS A 491 -27.93 -15.12 -11.95
N SER A 492 -27.17 -15.95 -11.26
CA SER A 492 -25.87 -15.55 -10.68
C SER A 492 -24.70 -16.31 -11.31
N SER A 493 -23.50 -15.73 -11.29
CA SER A 493 -22.28 -16.37 -11.80
C SER A 493 -21.26 -16.65 -10.69
N PHE A 494 -20.60 -17.80 -10.77
CA PHE A 494 -19.54 -18.24 -9.87
C PHE A 494 -18.32 -18.56 -10.72
N GLU A 495 -17.29 -17.74 -10.63
CA GLU A 495 -16.15 -17.78 -11.52
C GLU A 495 -14.83 -17.90 -10.76
N LYS A 496 -14.00 -18.88 -11.14
CA LYS A 496 -12.62 -19.04 -10.63
C LYS A 496 -12.53 -19.11 -9.10
N ASN A 497 -13.56 -19.62 -8.43
CA ASN A 497 -13.54 -19.81 -6.98
C ASN A 497 -12.81 -21.11 -6.62
N ARG A 498 -12.18 -21.13 -5.44
CA ARG A 498 -11.32 -22.24 -5.00
C ARG A 498 -11.70 -22.75 -3.61
N GLY A 499 -12.09 -24.01 -3.54
CA GLY A 499 -12.22 -24.80 -2.32
C GLY A 499 -10.94 -25.60 -2.12
N SER A 500 -10.21 -25.44 -1.02
CA SER A 500 -8.98 -26.24 -0.82
C SER A 500 -9.30 -27.74 -0.68
N ALA A 501 -10.48 -28.08 -0.14
CA ALA A 501 -10.97 -29.45 0.00
C ALA A 501 -12.26 -29.68 -0.80
N TYR A 502 -13.31 -28.88 -0.58
CA TYR A 502 -14.64 -29.20 -1.10
C TYR A 502 -15.33 -28.00 -1.73
N GLY A 503 -16.07 -28.21 -2.82
CA GLY A 503 -16.97 -27.20 -3.40
C GLY A 503 -16.23 -25.94 -3.83
N GLY A 504 -15.67 -25.91 -5.03
CA GLY A 504 -14.87 -24.76 -5.48
C GLY A 504 -15.66 -23.46 -5.52
N GLY A 505 -16.91 -23.50 -6.00
CA GLY A 505 -17.87 -22.43 -5.85
C GLY A 505 -18.67 -22.56 -4.56
N LEU A 506 -19.38 -23.69 -4.40
CA LEU A 506 -20.37 -23.89 -3.35
C LEU A 506 -20.15 -25.20 -2.60
N HIS A 507 -20.22 -25.15 -1.27
CA HIS A 507 -20.37 -26.33 -0.43
C HIS A 507 -21.66 -26.24 0.40
N VAL A 508 -22.60 -27.17 0.15
CA VAL A 508 -23.87 -27.25 0.88
C VAL A 508 -23.83 -28.39 1.89
N LEU A 509 -23.48 -28.09 3.15
CA LEU A 509 -23.46 -29.08 4.23
C LEU A 509 -24.84 -29.23 4.90
N SER A 510 -25.68 -28.20 4.83
CA SER A 510 -27.02 -28.21 5.44
C SER A 510 -27.97 -27.25 4.73
N GLY A 511 -29.27 -27.53 4.87
CA GLY A 511 -30.37 -26.75 4.30
C GLY A 511 -30.72 -27.15 2.86
N PRO A 512 -31.99 -26.98 2.44
CA PRO A 512 -32.38 -27.11 1.05
C PRO A 512 -31.68 -26.06 0.19
N ALA A 513 -31.38 -26.42 -1.06
CA ALA A 513 -30.72 -25.53 -2.02
C ALA A 513 -31.47 -25.48 -3.35
N THR A 514 -31.73 -24.29 -3.88
CA THR A 514 -32.34 -24.08 -5.19
C THR A 514 -31.45 -23.17 -6.02
N ILE A 515 -30.98 -23.65 -7.17
CA ILE A 515 -30.08 -22.94 -8.06
C ILE A 515 -30.72 -22.88 -9.44
N VAL A 516 -30.95 -21.69 -9.97
CA VAL A 516 -31.70 -21.49 -11.23
C VAL A 516 -31.02 -20.45 -12.10
N ASN A 517 -31.02 -20.65 -13.42
CA ASN A 517 -30.54 -19.67 -14.41
C ASN A 517 -29.10 -19.18 -14.14
N SER A 518 -28.23 -20.02 -13.57
CA SER A 518 -26.93 -19.59 -13.02
C SER A 518 -25.75 -20.26 -13.72
N SER A 519 -24.54 -19.70 -13.58
CA SER A 519 -23.33 -20.24 -14.21
C SER A 519 -22.20 -20.49 -13.20
N PHE A 520 -21.43 -21.55 -13.43
CA PHE A 520 -20.28 -21.93 -12.62
C PHE A 520 -19.10 -22.23 -13.55
N VAL A 521 -18.15 -21.31 -13.64
CA VAL A 521 -17.06 -21.35 -14.63
C VAL A 521 -15.69 -21.39 -13.94
N GLY A 522 -14.87 -22.40 -14.27
CA GLY A 522 -13.47 -22.49 -13.80
C GLY A 522 -13.31 -22.64 -12.29
N ASN A 523 -14.32 -23.15 -11.60
CA ASN A 523 -14.26 -23.35 -10.15
C ASN A 523 -13.46 -24.62 -9.83
N THR A 524 -12.67 -24.61 -8.76
CA THR A 524 -11.76 -25.72 -8.43
C THR A 524 -11.88 -26.15 -6.98
N ALA A 525 -11.91 -27.47 -6.75
CA ALA A 525 -11.82 -28.08 -5.43
C ALA A 525 -10.62 -29.04 -5.36
N GLY A 526 -9.97 -29.14 -4.20
CA GLY A 526 -8.87 -30.08 -4.01
C GLY A 526 -9.31 -31.54 -3.93
N ALA A 527 -10.55 -31.82 -3.51
CA ALA A 527 -11.06 -33.18 -3.37
C ALA A 527 -12.41 -33.41 -4.08
N ILE A 528 -13.49 -32.76 -3.65
CA ILE A 528 -14.85 -33.14 -4.11
C ILE A 528 -15.65 -31.91 -4.56
N GLY A 529 -16.31 -32.00 -5.70
CA GLY A 529 -17.21 -30.98 -6.24
C GLY A 529 -16.45 -29.75 -6.70
N GLY A 530 -15.90 -29.78 -7.92
CA GLY A 530 -15.07 -28.68 -8.43
C GLY A 530 -15.85 -27.37 -8.51
N ALA A 531 -17.13 -27.40 -8.92
CA ALA A 531 -18.03 -26.26 -8.76
C ALA A 531 -18.89 -26.37 -7.49
N ILE A 532 -19.62 -27.47 -7.32
CA ILE A 532 -20.57 -27.64 -6.21
C ILE A 532 -20.38 -28.99 -5.54
N TYR A 533 -20.37 -28.99 -4.21
CA TYR A 533 -20.51 -30.19 -3.41
C TYR A 533 -21.76 -30.12 -2.52
N PHE A 534 -22.67 -31.08 -2.68
CA PHE A 534 -23.80 -31.31 -1.77
C PHE A 534 -23.45 -32.43 -0.80
N ASP A 535 -23.28 -32.07 0.48
CA ASP A 535 -22.95 -32.99 1.58
C ASP A 535 -24.05 -32.99 2.64
N SER A 536 -25.30 -33.03 2.20
CA SER A 536 -26.45 -33.00 3.10
C SER A 536 -27.58 -33.86 2.58
N ASN A 537 -28.42 -34.35 3.50
CA ASN A 537 -29.62 -35.13 3.17
C ASN A 537 -30.82 -34.24 2.77
N HIS A 538 -30.62 -32.94 2.64
CA HIS A 538 -31.68 -32.01 2.25
C HIS A 538 -31.89 -32.02 0.74
N ALA A 539 -33.06 -31.54 0.31
CA ALA A 539 -33.38 -31.44 -1.11
C ALA A 539 -32.54 -30.37 -1.80
N ALA A 540 -31.97 -30.69 -2.96
CA ALA A 540 -31.26 -29.75 -3.80
C ALA A 540 -31.84 -29.79 -5.23
N ALA A 541 -32.09 -28.63 -5.81
CA ALA A 541 -32.59 -28.51 -7.17
C ALA A 541 -31.71 -27.55 -7.97
N ILE A 542 -31.22 -27.98 -9.12
CA ILE A 542 -30.50 -27.14 -10.07
C ILE A 542 -31.27 -27.14 -11.38
N SER A 543 -31.56 -25.96 -11.94
CA SER A 543 -32.18 -25.88 -13.26
C SER A 543 -31.68 -24.74 -14.13
N ASN A 544 -31.75 -24.93 -15.45
CA ASN A 544 -31.39 -23.94 -16.46
C ASN A 544 -30.00 -23.33 -16.21
N SER A 545 -29.01 -24.14 -15.86
CA SER A 545 -27.72 -23.66 -15.35
C SER A 545 -26.54 -24.34 -16.05
N THR A 546 -25.43 -23.62 -16.17
CA THR A 546 -24.25 -24.06 -16.91
C THR A 546 -23.04 -24.23 -15.99
N PHE A 547 -22.30 -25.31 -16.17
CA PHE A 547 -21.07 -25.63 -15.45
C PHE A 547 -19.96 -25.89 -16.45
N SER A 548 -18.87 -25.13 -16.37
CA SER A 548 -17.74 -25.31 -17.28
C SER A 548 -16.38 -25.21 -16.61
N GLY A 549 -15.42 -26.01 -17.09
CA GLY A 549 -14.02 -25.95 -16.64
C GLY A 549 -13.82 -26.24 -15.16
N GLY A 550 -14.79 -26.92 -14.52
CA GLY A 550 -14.72 -27.28 -13.11
C GLY A 550 -13.70 -28.39 -12.86
N ARG A 551 -12.91 -28.30 -11.78
CA ARG A 551 -11.87 -29.31 -11.47
C ARG A 551 -11.92 -29.82 -10.04
N ALA A 552 -11.91 -31.14 -9.86
CA ALA A 552 -11.80 -31.81 -8.55
C ALA A 552 -11.16 -33.21 -8.68
N LEU A 553 -11.02 -33.96 -7.58
CA LEU A 553 -10.75 -35.41 -7.67
C LEU A 553 -12.03 -36.19 -7.99
N ASN A 554 -13.16 -35.81 -7.39
CA ASN A 554 -14.47 -36.40 -7.63
C ASN A 554 -15.49 -35.31 -8.00
N GLY A 555 -16.20 -35.45 -9.13
CA GLY A 555 -17.24 -34.49 -9.54
C GLY A 555 -16.65 -33.14 -9.91
N GLY A 556 -16.12 -32.98 -11.12
CA GLY A 556 -15.49 -31.74 -11.58
C GLY A 556 -16.47 -30.57 -11.61
N ALA A 557 -17.73 -30.80 -11.98
CA ALA A 557 -18.80 -29.83 -11.81
C ALA A 557 -19.57 -30.05 -10.50
N VAL A 558 -20.35 -31.12 -10.41
CA VAL A 558 -21.27 -31.38 -9.30
C VAL A 558 -20.92 -32.69 -8.62
N ALA A 559 -20.79 -32.65 -7.30
CA ALA A 559 -20.67 -33.84 -6.47
C ALA A 559 -21.80 -33.92 -5.44
N ALA A 560 -22.31 -35.13 -5.22
CA ALA A 560 -23.48 -35.40 -4.39
C ALA A 560 -23.22 -36.56 -3.42
N HIS A 561 -23.15 -36.26 -2.12
CA HIS A 561 -23.03 -37.23 -1.04
C HIS A 561 -24.31 -37.25 -0.18
N ASN A 562 -25.13 -38.30 -0.39
CA ASN A 562 -26.45 -38.51 0.23
C ASN A 562 -27.62 -37.54 -0.09
N PRO A 563 -27.66 -36.77 -1.19
CA PRO A 563 -28.72 -35.79 -1.33
C PRO A 563 -29.95 -36.31 -2.08
N LYS A 564 -31.09 -35.67 -1.81
CA LYS A 564 -32.25 -35.66 -2.70
C LYS A 564 -32.02 -34.57 -3.76
N THR A 565 -31.15 -34.83 -4.74
CA THR A 565 -30.76 -33.82 -5.74
C THR A 565 -31.45 -34.06 -7.08
N THR A 566 -32.02 -33.01 -7.66
CA THR A 566 -32.52 -33.02 -9.04
C THR A 566 -31.83 -31.96 -9.89
N LEU A 567 -31.28 -32.37 -11.03
CA LEU A 567 -30.70 -31.49 -12.05
C LEU A 567 -31.61 -31.53 -13.26
N THR A 568 -31.99 -30.37 -13.79
CA THR A 568 -32.94 -30.30 -14.93
C THR A 568 -32.58 -29.17 -15.88
N HIS A 569 -32.44 -29.44 -17.18
CA HIS A 569 -31.96 -28.44 -18.15
C HIS A 569 -30.62 -27.83 -17.74
N VAL A 570 -29.64 -28.68 -17.40
CA VAL A 570 -28.29 -28.22 -17.10
C VAL A 570 -27.33 -28.59 -18.23
N THR A 571 -26.31 -27.77 -18.41
CA THR A 571 -25.21 -28.02 -19.36
C THR A 571 -23.91 -28.10 -18.58
N LEU A 572 -23.24 -29.25 -18.65
CA LEU A 572 -21.97 -29.52 -18.00
C LEU A 572 -20.95 -29.80 -19.09
N VAL A 573 -19.94 -28.94 -19.22
CA VAL A 573 -18.97 -28.99 -20.31
C VAL A 573 -17.54 -28.82 -19.82
N ASP A 574 -16.60 -29.60 -20.35
CA ASP A 574 -15.15 -29.47 -20.08
C ASP A 574 -14.78 -29.53 -18.59
N ASN A 575 -15.56 -30.27 -17.79
CA ASN A 575 -15.22 -30.49 -16.39
C ASN A 575 -14.25 -31.67 -16.26
N THR A 576 -13.34 -31.58 -15.30
CA THR A 576 -12.26 -32.56 -15.12
C THR A 576 -12.24 -33.10 -13.70
N ALA A 577 -12.35 -34.42 -13.56
CA ALA A 577 -12.10 -35.12 -12.30
C ALA A 577 -11.47 -36.49 -12.54
N SER A 578 -11.01 -37.15 -11.48
CA SER A 578 -10.58 -38.56 -11.55
C SER A 578 -11.76 -39.52 -11.54
N ASN A 579 -12.87 -39.14 -10.89
CA ASN A 579 -14.11 -39.91 -10.81
C ASN A 579 -15.29 -39.00 -11.10
N GLY A 580 -16.13 -39.33 -12.09
CA GLY A 580 -17.29 -38.54 -12.49
C GLY A 580 -16.89 -37.11 -12.89
N HIS A 581 -16.43 -36.91 -14.12
CA HIS A 581 -15.91 -35.63 -14.58
C HIS A 581 -16.90 -34.48 -14.42
N ASP A 582 -18.14 -34.68 -14.84
CA ASP A 582 -19.22 -33.71 -14.65
C ASP A 582 -19.94 -33.96 -13.33
N VAL A 583 -20.41 -35.19 -13.13
CA VAL A 583 -21.24 -35.58 -11.98
C VAL A 583 -20.62 -36.76 -11.25
N TRP A 584 -20.45 -36.61 -9.95
CA TRP A 584 -20.12 -37.74 -9.07
C TRP A 584 -21.16 -37.91 -7.97
N VAL A 585 -21.69 -39.13 -7.85
CA VAL A 585 -22.66 -39.52 -6.83
C VAL A 585 -22.07 -40.65 -6.00
N SER A 586 -22.11 -40.51 -4.67
CA SER A 586 -21.58 -41.56 -3.79
C SER A 586 -22.44 -42.84 -3.80
N ASP A 587 -21.83 -44.03 -3.83
CA ASP A 587 -22.49 -45.34 -3.94
C ASP A 587 -23.24 -45.83 -2.68
N ARG A 588 -23.86 -44.94 -1.89
CA ARG A 588 -24.65 -45.34 -0.72
C ARG A 588 -26.05 -45.79 -1.13
N ARG A 589 -26.61 -46.79 -0.42
CA ARG A 589 -27.89 -47.46 -0.75
C ARG A 589 -29.15 -46.55 -0.74
N SER A 590 -29.03 -45.28 -0.35
CA SER A 590 -30.15 -44.34 -0.09
C SER A 590 -30.02 -43.00 -0.84
N VAL A 591 -29.38 -42.97 -2.01
CA VAL A 591 -29.27 -41.73 -2.80
C VAL A 591 -30.46 -41.56 -3.75
N ASP A 592 -31.03 -40.35 -3.78
CA ASP A 592 -32.10 -39.94 -4.70
C ASP A 592 -31.62 -38.82 -5.62
N PHE A 593 -30.74 -39.19 -6.55
CA PHE A 593 -30.18 -38.29 -7.55
C PHE A 593 -30.91 -38.45 -8.88
N ASN A 594 -31.43 -37.35 -9.41
CA ASN A 594 -32.19 -37.31 -10.65
C ASN A 594 -31.58 -36.29 -11.61
N LEU A 595 -31.44 -36.67 -12.88
CA LEU A 595 -30.91 -35.87 -13.96
C LEU A 595 -31.92 -35.90 -15.12
N TYR A 596 -32.39 -34.75 -15.55
CA TYR A 596 -33.41 -34.64 -16.60
C TYR A 596 -33.07 -33.57 -17.65
N ASN A 597 -33.34 -33.85 -18.91
CA ASN A 597 -33.26 -32.89 -20.02
C ASN A 597 -31.93 -32.12 -20.07
N SER A 598 -30.79 -32.78 -19.84
CA SER A 598 -29.49 -32.14 -19.60
C SER A 598 -28.40 -32.66 -20.54
N VAL A 599 -27.33 -31.87 -20.70
CA VAL A 599 -26.20 -32.19 -21.59
C VAL A 599 -24.91 -32.27 -20.77
N LEU A 600 -24.18 -33.37 -20.93
CA LEU A 600 -22.87 -33.64 -20.31
C LEU A 600 -21.85 -33.94 -21.44
N SER A 601 -20.77 -33.15 -21.53
CA SER A 601 -19.83 -33.19 -22.67
C SER A 601 -18.44 -32.61 -22.37
N GLY A 602 -17.48 -32.78 -23.28
CA GLY A 602 -16.15 -32.13 -23.22
C GLY A 602 -15.06 -32.95 -22.53
N GLN A 603 -15.29 -34.23 -22.24
CA GLN A 603 -14.28 -35.11 -21.63
C GLN A 603 -13.51 -35.89 -22.70
N ALA A 604 -12.17 -35.83 -22.67
CA ALA A 604 -11.33 -36.63 -23.56
C ALA A 604 -11.26 -38.11 -23.16
N TYR A 605 -11.35 -38.42 -21.86
CA TYR A 605 -11.26 -39.76 -21.27
C TYR A 605 -11.96 -39.80 -19.90
N GLY A 606 -12.49 -40.96 -19.48
CA GLY A 606 -13.16 -41.15 -18.18
C GLY A 606 -14.68 -41.01 -18.24
N GLU A 607 -15.37 -41.34 -17.14
CA GLU A 607 -16.84 -41.25 -17.05
C GLU A 607 -17.30 -39.82 -16.75
N ALA A 608 -18.14 -39.24 -17.61
CA ALA A 608 -18.80 -37.95 -17.42
C ALA A 608 -19.66 -37.96 -16.15
N CYS A 609 -20.40 -39.05 -15.94
CA CYS A 609 -21.22 -39.27 -14.76
C CYS A 609 -20.86 -40.61 -14.11
N GLN A 610 -20.61 -40.58 -12.80
CA GLN A 610 -20.30 -41.77 -12.01
C GLN A 610 -21.21 -41.89 -10.78
N GLY A 611 -21.69 -43.11 -10.52
CA GLY A 611 -22.56 -43.45 -9.39
C GLY A 611 -24.02 -43.68 -9.79
N ARG A 612 -24.88 -43.94 -8.81
CA ARG A 612 -26.29 -44.29 -9.04
C ARG A 612 -27.15 -43.06 -9.33
N VAL A 613 -27.72 -42.99 -10.54
CA VAL A 613 -28.75 -42.03 -10.95
C VAL A 613 -30.10 -42.74 -11.00
N ASN A 614 -31.10 -42.28 -10.24
CA ASN A 614 -32.42 -42.92 -10.16
C ASN A 614 -33.32 -42.52 -11.33
N GLY A 615 -33.39 -41.23 -11.63
CA GLY A 615 -34.12 -40.67 -12.76
C GLY A 615 -33.15 -40.15 -13.80
N ASN A 616 -33.06 -40.82 -14.94
CA ASN A 616 -32.25 -40.39 -16.09
C ASN A 616 -33.15 -40.36 -17.34
N ARG A 617 -33.65 -39.17 -17.72
CA ARG A 617 -34.56 -39.01 -18.88
C ARG A 617 -34.24 -37.75 -19.67
N GLY A 618 -34.26 -37.86 -21.01
CA GLY A 618 -34.05 -36.72 -21.90
C GLY A 618 -32.62 -36.15 -21.88
N ASN A 619 -31.63 -36.89 -21.36
CA ASN A 619 -30.25 -36.43 -21.29
C ASN A 619 -29.43 -36.88 -22.49
N LEU A 620 -28.46 -36.06 -22.87
CA LEU A 620 -27.38 -36.38 -23.80
C LEU A 620 -26.06 -36.41 -23.02
N ILE A 621 -25.46 -37.60 -22.89
CA ILE A 621 -24.19 -37.78 -22.19
C ILE A 621 -23.19 -38.37 -23.19
N ALA A 622 -22.11 -37.62 -23.45
CA ALA A 622 -21.21 -37.88 -24.57
C ALA A 622 -20.62 -39.30 -24.58
N ASP A 623 -20.29 -39.84 -23.42
CA ASP A 623 -19.64 -41.14 -23.25
C ASP A 623 -20.60 -42.29 -22.88
N GLY A 624 -21.90 -42.02 -22.73
CA GLY A 624 -22.92 -43.00 -22.32
C GLY A 624 -22.87 -43.41 -20.85
N SER A 625 -22.06 -42.75 -20.02
CA SER A 625 -22.00 -43.01 -18.58
C SER A 625 -23.31 -42.67 -17.86
N CYS A 626 -23.59 -43.31 -16.72
CA CYS A 626 -24.89 -43.27 -16.02
C CYS A 626 -26.12 -43.73 -16.85
N ALA A 627 -25.90 -44.43 -17.97
CA ALA A 627 -26.92 -45.04 -18.84
C ALA A 627 -28.02 -44.04 -19.31
N PRO A 628 -27.66 -43.02 -20.11
CA PRO A 628 -28.64 -42.08 -20.66
C PRO A 628 -29.52 -42.74 -21.71
N PHE A 629 -30.63 -42.09 -22.05
CA PHE A 629 -31.46 -42.48 -23.19
C PHE A 629 -30.77 -42.19 -24.53
N VAL A 630 -29.89 -41.18 -24.60
CA VAL A 630 -29.13 -40.79 -25.80
C VAL A 630 -27.65 -40.58 -25.44
N SER A 631 -26.73 -41.11 -26.26
CA SER A 631 -25.29 -40.85 -26.17
C SER A 631 -24.72 -40.39 -27.51
N GLY A 632 -23.71 -39.52 -27.45
CA GLY A 632 -23.06 -38.90 -28.62
C GLY A 632 -22.46 -37.54 -28.30
N ASP A 633 -21.43 -37.13 -29.03
CA ASP A 633 -20.78 -35.83 -28.87
C ASP A 633 -21.72 -34.68 -29.33
N PRO A 634 -22.12 -33.76 -28.44
CA PRO A 634 -22.95 -32.62 -28.81
C PRO A 634 -22.20 -31.51 -29.56
N MET A 635 -20.88 -31.64 -29.78
CA MET A 635 -20.05 -30.66 -30.47
C MET A 635 -20.12 -29.24 -29.87
N LEU A 636 -20.08 -29.16 -28.54
CA LEU A 636 -20.08 -27.90 -27.81
C LEU A 636 -18.65 -27.38 -27.62
N ASN A 637 -18.48 -26.05 -27.67
CA ASN A 637 -17.21 -25.36 -27.41
C ASN A 637 -17.16 -24.88 -25.94
N GLU A 638 -15.96 -24.53 -25.43
CA GLU A 638 -15.78 -23.93 -24.10
C GLU A 638 -16.75 -22.76 -23.85
N ALA A 639 -17.54 -22.84 -22.79
CA ALA A 639 -18.51 -21.79 -22.43
C ALA A 639 -17.81 -20.55 -21.84
N SER A 640 -17.74 -19.47 -22.62
CA SER A 640 -17.15 -18.19 -22.21
C SER A 640 -18.14 -17.32 -21.40
N GLY A 641 -18.17 -17.53 -20.08
CA GLY A 641 -18.43 -16.48 -19.07
C GLY A 641 -19.75 -15.69 -19.07
N SER A 642 -20.75 -16.00 -19.90
CA SER A 642 -22.10 -15.41 -19.83
C SER A 642 -23.16 -16.50 -19.84
N PRO A 643 -24.37 -16.25 -19.27
CA PRO A 643 -25.52 -17.13 -19.45
C PRO A 643 -26.02 -16.97 -20.90
N ALA A 644 -25.20 -17.42 -21.86
CA ALA A 644 -25.59 -17.52 -23.24
C ALA A 644 -26.47 -18.76 -23.38
N TYR A 645 -27.70 -18.53 -23.81
CA TYR A 645 -28.61 -19.53 -24.34
C TYR A 645 -27.86 -20.42 -25.33
N TYR A 646 -27.62 -21.68 -24.95
CA TYR A 646 -27.43 -22.74 -25.94
C TYR A 646 -28.85 -23.20 -26.29
N SER A 647 -29.21 -22.99 -27.56
CA SER A 647 -30.53 -23.26 -28.14
C SER A 647 -30.97 -24.71 -28.00
#